data_AF-A0A558HXR1-F1
#
_entry.id   AF-A0A558HXR1-F1
#
_cell.length_a   1.000
_cell.length_b   1.000
_cell.length_c   1.000
_cell.angle_alpha   90.00
_cell.angle_beta   90.00
_cell.angle_gamma   90.00
#
_symmetry.space_group_name_H-M   'P 1'
#
loop_
_entity.id
_entity.type
_entity.pdbx_description
1 polymer ?
#
loop_
_entity_poly.entity_id
_entity_poly.type
_entity_poly.pdbx_seq_one_letter_code
_entity_poly.pdbx_strand_id
1 'polypeptide(L)'
;MLLPSPFRPRVNNANDAPQVRLEREGRDEIRRITQAVERVPWSVSLTQILWTAGPVTLLGAWGGYLLGYGKEPTFENYIFFISYTVITGVAGIIANIAHNLTSSRRYDRTEAKIERVIDTVPELILATRNLIVESLEGDARRREAAAMLLRKQDLAPEGVELAALELLDDRDAARIISQIDVYRRIGLHARIRDINSLNREWLDPQFNELSELAPEAIGLLRERFEGRAPDLHKGVPRDENFIERVLAAIEQDNDLLMTLQDVEEMLILAFELISGRKIPLLNFEYRGRWKLARTLDNLEHARSRYRIRQATGLSRLKALTIYLAESGTLVEDAASGLRAEVLLQRSTQAMDALAEQVTHLAIAVGEGDREHRTVLRARADILTNAIRLYKTVTNAYDQVGRSHAVFLKMSKRWENITSQMSDGATRLRVGPGRRGLRIQEKTIALDDEAKAEVCKHIADHLEESRIKRVDSEIAYQARETVLRVGVDKAKAMAIEIALALEPHIHLSRPAVQRAINGSNAAYFGQLEPNQSAAAKAALGSAMVREIDDDLSRTAESLAIALVRHYRVELEPRAIEFLRDTFGAREATLNMLSNYQPADHHPISYLSNRPAMIQTANRDWYRALVQARRSLDDD
;
A
#
# COMPACT_ATOMS: atom_id res chain seq x y z
N MET A 1 3.45 -43.95 55.05
CA MET A 1 3.94 -42.60 54.72
C MET A 1 3.32 -42.18 53.42
N LEU A 2 2.47 -41.15 53.47
CA LEU A 2 1.60 -40.69 52.39
C LEU A 2 2.36 -39.72 51.45
N LEU A 3 2.22 -39.94 50.14
CA LEU A 3 2.69 -39.06 49.08
C LEU A 3 1.83 -37.78 49.01
N PRO A 4 2.41 -36.59 48.75
CA PRO A 4 1.63 -35.40 48.51
C PRO A 4 1.20 -35.29 47.04
N SER A 5 -0.09 -35.00 46.85
CA SER A 5 -0.70 -34.57 45.58
C SER A 5 -0.31 -33.14 45.22
N PRO A 6 -0.13 -32.80 43.93
CA PRO A 6 -0.22 -31.42 43.48
C PRO A 6 -1.33 -31.26 42.42
N PHE A 7 -2.59 -31.33 42.83
CA PHE A 7 -3.67 -30.68 42.07
C PHE A 7 -3.90 -29.29 42.66
N ARG A 8 -3.16 -28.30 42.14
CA ARG A 8 -3.60 -26.89 42.23
C ARG A 8 -4.64 -26.66 41.13
N PRO A 9 -5.82 -26.13 41.42
CA PRO A 9 -6.73 -25.65 40.38
C PRO A 9 -6.05 -24.49 39.64
N ARG A 10 -5.99 -24.57 38.30
CA ARG A 10 -5.69 -23.42 37.47
C ARG A 10 -6.71 -22.34 37.78
N VAL A 11 -6.24 -21.17 38.19
CA VAL A 11 -7.03 -19.94 38.22
C VAL A 11 -7.39 -19.63 36.77
N ASN A 12 -8.67 -19.83 36.42
CA ASN A 12 -9.22 -19.39 35.14
C ASN A 12 -9.23 -17.86 35.16
N ASN A 13 -8.35 -17.25 34.35
CA ASN A 13 -8.35 -15.82 34.12
C ASN A 13 -9.55 -15.45 33.23
N ALA A 14 -10.44 -14.61 33.74
CA ALA A 14 -11.56 -14.04 32.97
C ALA A 14 -11.11 -13.14 31.80
N ASN A 15 -9.81 -12.82 31.69
CA ASN A 15 -9.21 -12.04 30.61
C ASN A 15 -8.86 -12.86 29.35
N ASP A 16 -8.85 -14.20 29.41
CA ASP A 16 -8.58 -15.03 28.22
C ASP A 16 -9.76 -15.03 27.24
N ALA A 17 -10.99 -14.88 27.72
CA ALA A 17 -12.19 -14.91 26.89
C ALA A 17 -12.26 -13.81 25.79
N PRO A 18 -12.00 -12.52 26.09
CA PRO A 18 -11.99 -11.48 25.06
C PRO A 18 -10.82 -11.62 24.08
N GLN A 19 -9.61 -11.94 24.58
CA GLN A 19 -8.42 -12.09 23.73
C GLN A 19 -8.55 -13.29 22.79
N VAL A 20 -9.05 -14.43 23.27
CA VAL A 20 -9.31 -15.61 22.44
C VAL A 20 -10.41 -15.36 21.40
N ARG A 21 -11.40 -14.50 21.68
CA ARG A 21 -12.41 -14.10 20.69
C ARG A 21 -11.82 -13.21 19.60
N LEU A 22 -11.06 -12.19 20.00
CA LEU A 22 -10.36 -11.28 19.08
C LEU A 22 -9.43 -12.05 18.13
N GLU A 23 -8.64 -12.99 18.66
CA GLU A 23 -7.77 -13.82 17.82
C GLU A 23 -8.53 -14.72 16.85
N ARG A 24 -9.71 -15.22 17.23
CA ARG A 24 -10.54 -16.03 16.33
C ARG A 24 -11.07 -15.18 15.17
N GLU A 25 -11.62 -14.01 15.48
CA GLU A 25 -12.13 -13.08 14.46
C GLU A 25 -11.03 -12.67 13.46
N GLY A 26 -9.83 -12.36 13.97
CA GLY A 26 -8.69 -12.02 13.12
C GLY A 26 -8.19 -13.18 12.27
N ARG A 27 -8.11 -14.41 12.81
CA ARG A 27 -7.78 -15.60 12.01
C ARG A 27 -8.83 -15.88 10.94
N ASP A 28 -10.11 -15.69 11.25
CA ASP A 28 -11.19 -15.86 10.28
C ASP A 28 -11.10 -14.83 9.14
N GLU A 29 -10.68 -13.59 9.43
CA GLU A 29 -10.41 -12.57 8.40
C GLU A 29 -9.23 -12.96 7.51
N ILE A 30 -8.10 -13.35 8.08
CA ILE A 30 -6.92 -13.82 7.33
C ILE A 30 -7.32 -15.01 6.43
N ARG A 31 -8.03 -15.97 6.99
CA ARG A 31 -8.52 -17.15 6.27
C ARG A 31 -9.45 -16.80 5.12
N ARG A 32 -10.34 -15.81 5.30
CA ARG A 32 -11.25 -15.33 4.25
C ARG A 32 -10.48 -14.74 3.07
N ILE A 33 -9.47 -13.92 3.34
CA ILE A 33 -8.59 -13.33 2.33
C ILE A 33 -7.86 -14.44 1.57
N THR A 34 -7.28 -15.41 2.27
CA THR A 34 -6.57 -16.54 1.65
C THR A 34 -7.49 -17.38 0.76
N GLN A 35 -8.73 -17.65 1.20
CA GLN A 35 -9.70 -18.45 0.43
C GLN A 35 -10.16 -17.79 -0.88
N ALA A 36 -10.10 -16.46 -0.99
CA ALA A 36 -10.56 -15.75 -2.19
C ALA A 36 -9.66 -16.02 -3.42
N VAL A 37 -8.36 -16.21 -3.20
CA VAL A 37 -7.35 -16.44 -4.25
C VAL A 37 -7.48 -17.81 -4.92
N GLU A 38 -8.03 -18.81 -4.22
CA GLU A 38 -8.00 -20.21 -4.66
C GLU A 38 -9.37 -20.76 -5.10
N ARG A 39 -10.34 -19.90 -5.45
CA ARG A 39 -11.71 -20.31 -5.87
C ARG A 39 -11.77 -21.03 -7.23
N VAL A 40 -11.17 -22.21 -7.34
CA VAL A 40 -11.62 -23.23 -8.30
C VAL A 40 -12.54 -24.19 -7.55
N PRO A 41 -13.87 -24.03 -7.63
CA PRO A 41 -14.79 -24.93 -6.95
C PRO A 41 -14.70 -26.36 -7.50
N TRP A 42 -14.25 -27.26 -6.63
CA TRP A 42 -13.98 -28.68 -6.88
C TRP A 42 -15.14 -29.46 -7.54
N SER A 43 -16.38 -29.11 -7.22
CA SER A 43 -17.58 -29.83 -7.66
C SER A 43 -17.78 -29.66 -9.16
N VAL A 44 -17.43 -28.50 -9.72
CA VAL A 44 -17.59 -28.24 -11.15
C VAL A 44 -16.56 -29.01 -11.96
N SER A 45 -15.30 -29.08 -11.50
CA SER A 45 -14.23 -29.82 -12.18
C SER A 45 -14.45 -31.34 -12.11
N LEU A 46 -14.83 -31.88 -10.94
CA LEU A 46 -15.07 -33.31 -10.80
C LEU A 46 -16.31 -33.77 -11.59
N THR A 47 -17.39 -33.00 -11.55
CA THR A 47 -18.60 -33.29 -12.34
C THR A 47 -18.33 -33.15 -13.83
N GLN A 48 -17.51 -32.19 -14.26
CA GLN A 48 -17.07 -32.10 -15.66
C GLN A 48 -16.25 -33.32 -16.06
N ILE A 49 -15.23 -33.72 -15.29
CA ILE A 49 -14.41 -34.91 -15.59
C ILE A 49 -15.30 -36.15 -15.66
N LEU A 50 -16.20 -36.34 -14.70
CA LEU A 50 -17.09 -37.50 -14.65
C LEU A 50 -18.09 -37.51 -15.82
N TRP A 51 -18.61 -36.34 -16.20
CA TRP A 51 -19.51 -36.17 -17.35
C TRP A 51 -18.81 -36.37 -18.70
N THR A 52 -17.59 -35.84 -18.85
CA THR A 52 -16.81 -35.96 -20.09
C THR A 52 -16.21 -37.36 -20.26
N ALA A 53 -15.77 -37.99 -19.16
CA ALA A 53 -15.11 -39.29 -19.22
C ALA A 53 -16.09 -40.45 -19.34
N GLY A 54 -17.34 -40.33 -18.86
CA GLY A 54 -18.33 -41.40 -18.91
C GLY A 54 -19.36 -41.26 -20.04
N PRO A 55 -20.47 -40.53 -19.84
CA PRO A 55 -21.58 -40.48 -20.80
C PRO A 55 -21.19 -39.94 -22.18
N VAL A 56 -20.38 -38.89 -22.25
CA VAL A 56 -20.06 -38.20 -23.51
C VAL A 56 -19.15 -39.03 -24.41
N THR A 57 -18.11 -39.64 -23.85
CA THR A 57 -17.23 -40.59 -24.54
C THR A 57 -17.98 -41.84 -25.00
N LEU A 58 -18.92 -42.35 -24.20
CA LEU A 58 -19.68 -43.54 -24.55
C LEU A 58 -20.71 -43.25 -25.67
N LEU A 59 -21.35 -42.08 -25.64
CA LEU A 59 -22.21 -41.59 -26.73
C LEU A 59 -21.40 -41.28 -28.00
N GLY A 60 -20.22 -40.67 -27.85
CA GLY A 60 -19.32 -40.38 -28.97
C GLY A 60 -18.76 -41.66 -29.61
N ALA A 61 -18.41 -42.65 -28.80
CA ALA A 61 -17.98 -43.98 -29.27
C ALA A 61 -19.11 -44.70 -30.00
N TRP A 62 -20.32 -44.71 -29.44
CA TRP A 62 -21.50 -45.32 -30.07
C TRP A 62 -21.83 -44.65 -31.40
N GLY A 63 -21.91 -43.31 -31.43
CA GLY A 63 -22.18 -42.54 -32.65
C GLY A 63 -21.08 -42.66 -33.70
N GLY A 64 -19.81 -42.65 -33.28
CA GLY A 64 -18.67 -42.83 -34.18
C GLY A 64 -18.61 -44.22 -34.82
N TYR A 65 -18.96 -45.27 -34.06
CA TYR A 65 -19.03 -46.63 -34.61
C TYR A 65 -20.20 -46.77 -35.59
N LEU A 66 -21.35 -46.19 -35.27
CA LEU A 66 -22.53 -46.22 -36.12
C LEU A 66 -22.29 -45.49 -37.45
N LEU A 67 -21.66 -44.31 -37.41
CA LEU A 67 -21.33 -43.51 -38.59
C LEU A 67 -20.18 -44.11 -39.41
N GLY A 68 -19.16 -44.68 -38.75
CA GLY A 68 -17.97 -45.20 -39.42
C GLY A 68 -18.16 -46.59 -40.03
N TYR A 69 -18.91 -47.47 -39.36
CA TYR A 69 -19.03 -48.88 -39.75
C TYR A 69 -20.46 -49.34 -40.04
N GLY A 70 -21.47 -48.49 -39.80
CA GLY A 70 -22.88 -48.79 -40.11
C GLY A 70 -23.51 -49.87 -39.23
N LYS A 71 -22.88 -50.21 -38.10
CA LYS A 71 -23.31 -51.29 -37.19
C LYS A 71 -23.09 -50.87 -35.74
N GLU A 72 -23.86 -51.46 -34.84
CA GLU A 72 -23.69 -51.25 -33.41
C GLU A 72 -22.33 -51.80 -32.92
N PRO A 73 -21.74 -51.19 -31.87
CA PRO A 73 -20.48 -51.67 -31.31
C PRO A 73 -20.61 -53.10 -30.76
N THR A 74 -19.60 -53.95 -31.00
CA THR A 74 -19.53 -55.29 -30.40
C THR A 74 -19.24 -55.22 -28.91
N PHE A 75 -19.53 -56.32 -28.18
CA PHE A 75 -19.32 -56.40 -26.73
C PHE A 75 -17.85 -56.15 -26.32
N GLU A 76 -16.90 -56.61 -27.13
CA GLU A 76 -15.46 -56.37 -26.91
C GLU A 76 -15.10 -54.88 -26.98
N ASN A 77 -15.71 -54.12 -27.89
CA ASN A 77 -15.50 -52.68 -27.99
C ASN A 77 -16.07 -51.94 -26.78
N TYR A 78 -17.23 -52.37 -26.26
CA TYR A 78 -17.78 -51.81 -25.02
C TYR A 78 -16.82 -51.99 -23.85
N ILE A 79 -16.23 -53.18 -23.69
CA ILE A 79 -15.22 -53.45 -22.65
C ILE A 79 -14.01 -52.53 -22.83
N PHE A 80 -13.52 -52.33 -24.06
CA PHE A 80 -12.41 -51.41 -24.35
C PHE A 80 -12.74 -49.96 -23.98
N PHE A 81 -13.90 -49.43 -24.37
CA PHE A 81 -14.30 -48.06 -24.04
C PHE A 81 -14.53 -47.86 -22.54
N ILE A 82 -15.14 -48.83 -21.86
CA ILE A 82 -15.35 -48.79 -20.41
C ILE A 82 -14.01 -48.82 -19.66
N SER A 83 -13.09 -49.71 -20.05
CA SER A 83 -11.77 -49.80 -19.44
C SER A 83 -10.93 -48.55 -19.67
N TYR A 84 -10.91 -48.00 -20.90
CA TYR A 84 -10.28 -46.72 -21.20
C TYR A 84 -10.87 -45.56 -20.38
N THR A 85 -12.19 -45.52 -20.24
CA THR A 85 -12.92 -44.54 -19.43
C THR A 85 -12.53 -44.62 -17.95
N VAL A 86 -12.48 -45.83 -17.39
CA VAL A 86 -12.10 -46.05 -15.99
C VAL A 86 -10.65 -45.61 -15.77
N ILE A 87 -9.73 -45.99 -16.65
CA ILE A 87 -8.31 -45.60 -16.55
C ILE A 87 -8.16 -44.08 -16.64
N THR A 88 -8.85 -43.43 -17.58
CA THR A 88 -8.78 -41.97 -17.77
C THR A 88 -9.42 -41.22 -16.59
N GLY A 89 -10.52 -41.75 -16.05
CA GLY A 89 -11.15 -41.23 -14.83
C GLY A 89 -10.24 -41.34 -13.61
N VAL A 90 -9.58 -42.48 -13.42
CA VAL A 90 -8.59 -42.68 -12.35
C VAL A 90 -7.38 -41.77 -12.53
N ALA A 91 -6.85 -41.63 -13.75
CA ALA A 91 -5.75 -40.71 -14.03
C ALA A 91 -6.14 -39.24 -13.75
N GLY A 92 -7.38 -38.85 -14.08
CA GLY A 92 -7.93 -37.53 -13.75
C GLY A 92 -8.02 -37.30 -12.24
N ILE A 93 -8.47 -38.31 -11.47
CA ILE A 93 -8.50 -38.25 -10.00
C ILE A 93 -7.09 -38.12 -9.42
N ILE A 94 -6.12 -38.90 -9.92
CA ILE A 94 -4.72 -38.84 -9.46
C ILE A 94 -4.09 -37.48 -9.79
N ALA A 95 -4.28 -36.96 -11.00
CA ALA A 95 -3.80 -35.63 -11.39
C ALA A 95 -4.40 -34.53 -10.49
N ASN A 96 -5.66 -34.67 -10.11
CA ASN A 96 -6.34 -33.75 -9.20
C ASN A 96 -5.79 -33.83 -7.76
N ILE A 97 -5.50 -35.03 -7.26
CA ILE A 97 -4.84 -35.22 -5.95
C ILE A 97 -3.44 -34.59 -5.95
N ALA A 98 -2.66 -34.80 -7.02
CA ALA A 98 -1.34 -34.17 -7.17
C ALA A 98 -1.43 -32.64 -7.24
N HIS A 99 -2.47 -32.10 -7.89
CA HIS A 99 -2.73 -30.66 -7.90
C HIS A 99 -3.09 -30.13 -6.49
N ASN A 100 -3.87 -30.87 -5.70
CA ASN A 100 -4.26 -30.49 -4.34
C ASN A 100 -3.08 -30.51 -3.36
N LEU A 101 -2.18 -31.50 -3.49
CA LEU A 101 -0.95 -31.54 -2.68
C LEU A 101 -0.02 -30.36 -2.96
N THR A 102 -0.06 -29.82 -4.19
CA THR A 102 0.72 -28.64 -4.57
C THR A 102 -0.01 -27.33 -4.25
N SER A 103 -1.35 -27.30 -4.21
CA SER A 103 -2.12 -26.11 -3.81
C SER A 103 -2.08 -25.86 -2.31
N SER A 104 -2.14 -26.88 -1.46
CA SER A 104 -1.99 -26.71 0.01
C SER A 104 -0.72 -25.95 0.38
N ARG A 105 0.42 -26.23 -0.30
CA ARG A 105 1.67 -25.47 -0.10
C ARG A 105 1.59 -24.02 -0.58
N ARG A 106 0.73 -23.70 -1.56
CA ARG A 106 0.49 -22.33 -2.03
C ARG A 106 -0.44 -21.58 -1.11
N TYR A 107 -1.45 -22.26 -0.58
CA TYR A 107 -2.35 -21.75 0.46
C TYR A 107 -1.55 -21.32 1.68
N ASP A 108 -0.75 -22.24 2.25
CA ASP A 108 0.06 -21.96 3.45
C ASP A 108 1.05 -20.79 3.21
N ARG A 109 1.61 -20.70 2.00
CA ARG A 109 2.50 -19.59 1.62
C ARG A 109 1.76 -18.25 1.50
N THR A 110 0.55 -18.27 0.97
CA THR A 110 -0.25 -17.04 0.80
C THR A 110 -0.75 -16.55 2.16
N GLU A 111 -1.23 -17.46 3.00
CA GLU A 111 -1.58 -17.18 4.39
C GLU A 111 -0.39 -16.62 5.16
N ALA A 112 0.79 -17.25 5.08
CA ALA A 112 2.00 -16.76 5.73
C ALA A 112 2.42 -15.36 5.26
N LYS A 113 2.22 -15.03 3.97
CA LYS A 113 2.49 -13.68 3.45
C LYS A 113 1.50 -12.65 3.99
N ILE A 114 0.21 -13.00 4.02
CA ILE A 114 -0.83 -12.13 4.59
C ILE A 114 -0.56 -11.87 6.07
N GLU A 115 -0.30 -12.94 6.85
CA GLU A 115 0.07 -12.83 8.26
C GLU A 115 1.27 -11.93 8.46
N ARG A 116 2.33 -12.11 7.65
CA ARG A 116 3.54 -11.29 7.74
C ARG A 116 3.26 -9.81 7.51
N VAL A 117 2.46 -9.46 6.51
CA VAL A 117 2.12 -8.06 6.22
C VAL A 117 1.29 -7.45 7.34
N ILE A 118 0.27 -8.16 7.82
CA ILE A 118 -0.57 -7.71 8.94
C ILE A 118 0.25 -7.53 10.21
N ASP A 119 1.29 -8.35 10.40
CA ASP A 119 2.18 -8.23 11.55
C ASP A 119 3.16 -7.06 11.41
N THR A 120 3.77 -6.91 10.23
CA THR A 120 4.91 -6.00 10.00
C THR A 120 4.49 -4.58 9.66
N VAL A 121 3.42 -4.36 8.88
CA VAL A 121 3.00 -2.99 8.48
C VAL A 121 2.67 -2.11 9.69
N PRO A 122 1.89 -2.58 10.69
CA PRO A 122 1.71 -1.83 11.94
C PRO A 122 3.01 -1.51 12.67
N GLU A 123 3.97 -2.43 12.68
CA GLU A 123 5.27 -2.19 13.31
C GLU A 123 6.08 -1.13 12.56
N LEU A 124 5.97 -1.10 11.23
CA LEU A 124 6.58 -0.05 10.40
C LEU A 124 5.95 1.33 10.66
N ILE A 125 4.65 1.41 10.96
CA ILE A 125 4.02 2.67 11.40
C ILE A 125 4.70 3.15 12.69
N LEU A 126 4.86 2.27 13.68
CA LEU A 126 5.52 2.61 14.94
C LEU A 126 7.01 2.96 14.76
N ALA A 127 7.73 2.23 13.91
CA ALA A 127 9.12 2.52 13.57
C ALA A 127 9.24 3.89 12.89
N THR A 128 8.33 4.21 11.96
CA THR A 128 8.32 5.51 11.26
C THR A 128 8.05 6.66 12.22
N ARG A 129 7.14 6.51 13.18
CA ARG A 129 6.94 7.49 14.26
C ARG A 129 8.20 7.76 15.06
N ASN A 130 8.92 6.69 15.41
CA ASN A 130 10.19 6.83 16.11
C ASN A 130 11.22 7.58 15.26
N LEU A 131 11.32 7.29 13.95
CA LEU A 131 12.20 8.03 13.03
C LEU A 131 11.85 9.51 12.91
N ILE A 132 10.54 9.85 12.90
CA ILE A 132 10.08 11.24 12.91
C ILE A 132 10.63 11.95 14.15
N VAL A 133 10.42 11.38 15.34
CA VAL A 133 10.90 11.97 16.60
C VAL A 133 12.43 12.03 16.66
N GLU A 134 13.12 10.99 16.21
CA GLU A 134 14.59 10.92 16.16
C GLU A 134 15.19 12.01 15.26
N SER A 135 14.52 12.33 14.15
CA SER A 135 14.94 13.37 13.20
C SER A 135 14.82 14.80 13.71
N LEU A 136 14.10 15.01 14.82
CA LEU A 136 13.90 16.33 15.44
C LEU A 136 14.87 16.54 16.61
N GLU A 137 15.19 17.78 16.95
CA GLU A 137 16.06 18.14 18.08
C GLU A 137 15.38 19.08 19.09
N GLY A 138 15.83 19.04 20.34
CA GLY A 138 15.39 19.96 21.41
C GLY A 138 13.87 19.98 21.63
N ASP A 139 13.29 21.17 21.69
CA ASP A 139 11.87 21.39 21.99
C ASP A 139 10.94 20.88 20.89
N ALA A 140 11.40 20.79 19.64
CA ALA A 140 10.59 20.23 18.56
C ALA A 140 10.34 18.73 18.78
N ARG A 141 11.37 18.00 19.25
CA ARG A 141 11.26 16.59 19.61
C ARG A 141 10.27 16.37 20.76
N ARG A 142 10.35 17.19 21.81
CA ARG A 142 9.43 17.14 22.96
C ARG A 142 7.98 17.36 22.54
N ARG A 143 7.74 18.41 21.75
CA ARG A 143 6.41 18.77 21.24
C ARG A 143 5.80 17.68 20.35
N GLU A 144 6.58 17.10 19.44
CA GLU A 144 6.12 16.03 18.56
C GLU A 144 5.77 14.76 19.35
N ALA A 145 6.62 14.36 20.30
CA ALA A 145 6.35 13.21 21.16
C ALA A 145 5.06 13.40 21.99
N ALA A 146 4.86 14.60 22.55
CA ALA A 146 3.63 14.94 23.27
C ALA A 146 2.40 14.93 22.37
N ALA A 147 2.50 15.44 21.14
CA ALA A 147 1.41 15.39 20.15
C ALA A 147 1.00 13.94 19.85
N MET A 148 1.97 13.07 19.59
CA MET A 148 1.73 11.63 19.35
C MET A 148 1.04 10.95 20.55
N LEU A 149 1.42 11.29 21.78
CA LEU A 149 0.74 10.77 22.98
C LEU A 149 -0.71 11.25 23.06
N LEU A 150 -0.95 12.56 22.92
CA LEU A 150 -2.26 13.17 23.11
C LEU A 150 -3.31 12.70 22.09
N ARG A 151 -2.88 12.27 20.89
CA ARG A 151 -3.74 11.64 19.87
C ARG A 151 -4.35 10.31 20.32
N LYS A 152 -3.78 9.62 21.34
CA LYS A 152 -4.34 8.36 21.84
C LYS A 152 -5.62 8.57 22.64
N GLN A 153 -6.78 8.11 22.14
CA GLN A 153 -8.06 8.24 22.85
C GLN A 153 -7.98 7.74 24.31
N ASP A 154 -7.57 6.49 24.50
CA ASP A 154 -7.43 5.86 25.82
C ASP A 154 -6.01 6.02 26.40
N LEU A 155 -5.54 7.27 26.46
CA LEU A 155 -4.28 7.60 27.12
C LEU A 155 -4.48 7.65 28.63
N ALA A 156 -3.71 6.87 29.39
CA ALA A 156 -3.77 6.88 30.85
C ALA A 156 -3.50 8.30 31.41
N PRO A 157 -4.07 8.69 32.56
CA PRO A 157 -3.87 10.01 33.14
C PRO A 157 -2.39 10.40 33.30
N GLU A 158 -1.53 9.44 33.64
CA GLU A 158 -0.08 9.63 33.75
C GLU A 158 0.55 9.97 32.39
N GLY A 159 0.02 9.42 31.30
CA GLY A 159 0.43 9.75 29.94
C GLY A 159 -0.03 11.15 29.51
N VAL A 160 -1.23 11.58 29.97
CA VAL A 160 -1.71 12.95 29.78
C VAL A 160 -0.84 13.95 30.55
N GLU A 161 -0.47 13.60 31.79
CA GLU A 161 0.44 14.39 32.62
C GLU A 161 1.81 14.55 31.96
N LEU A 162 2.39 13.45 31.47
CA LEU A 162 3.68 13.49 30.77
C LEU A 162 3.60 14.39 29.53
N ALA A 163 2.57 14.24 28.69
CA ALA A 163 2.44 15.06 27.49
C ALA A 163 2.23 16.54 27.83
N ALA A 164 1.46 16.86 28.88
CA ALA A 164 1.28 18.22 29.35
C ALA A 164 2.59 18.81 29.90
N LEU A 165 3.38 18.03 30.64
CA LEU A 165 4.67 18.45 31.17
C LEU A 165 5.67 18.73 30.03
N GLU A 166 5.74 17.87 29.02
CA GLU A 166 6.62 18.05 27.86
C GLU A 166 6.26 19.30 27.02
N LEU A 167 4.98 19.71 27.01
CA LEU A 167 4.50 20.88 26.27
C LEU A 167 4.60 22.19 27.06
N LEU A 168 4.19 22.18 28.33
CA LEU A 168 4.08 23.39 29.15
C LEU A 168 5.32 23.66 30.01
N ASP A 169 6.16 22.64 30.21
CA ASP A 169 7.29 22.66 31.17
C ASP A 169 6.86 23.03 32.61
N ASP A 170 5.58 22.80 32.94
CA ASP A 170 4.96 23.15 34.22
C ASP A 170 4.29 21.93 34.86
N ARG A 171 4.80 21.53 36.02
CA ARG A 171 4.33 20.36 36.77
C ARG A 171 2.95 20.52 37.36
N ASP A 172 2.60 21.73 37.82
CA ASP A 172 1.30 21.97 38.44
C ASP A 172 0.22 22.00 37.37
N ALA A 173 0.51 22.61 36.22
CA ALA A 173 -0.38 22.60 35.06
C ALA A 173 -0.62 21.17 34.56
N ALA A 174 0.44 20.39 34.39
CA ALA A 174 0.36 18.99 33.98
C ALA A 174 -0.49 18.14 34.94
N ARG A 175 -0.30 18.31 36.24
CA ARG A 175 -1.06 17.61 37.27
C ARG A 175 -2.55 17.98 37.25
N ILE A 176 -2.89 19.25 36.99
CA ILE A 176 -4.27 19.69 36.86
C ILE A 176 -4.95 19.03 35.65
N ILE A 177 -4.27 18.99 34.50
CA ILE A 177 -4.80 18.37 33.29
C ILE A 177 -4.96 16.85 33.48
N SER A 178 -4.02 16.19 34.16
CA SER A 178 -4.12 14.78 34.58
C SER A 178 -5.35 14.52 35.46
N GLN A 179 -5.60 15.38 36.46
CA GLN A 179 -6.80 15.29 37.31
C GLN A 179 -8.10 15.42 36.50
N ILE A 180 -8.12 16.30 35.49
CA ILE A 180 -9.28 16.43 34.59
C ILE A 180 -9.53 15.12 33.84
N ASP A 181 -8.49 14.43 33.34
CA ASP A 181 -8.67 13.13 32.67
C ASP A 181 -9.17 12.04 33.62
N VAL A 182 -8.72 12.03 34.88
CA VAL A 182 -9.28 11.13 35.92
C VAL A 182 -10.78 11.35 36.08
N TYR A 183 -11.22 12.62 36.23
CA TYR A 183 -12.65 12.92 36.37
C TYR A 183 -13.45 12.64 35.10
N ARG A 184 -12.86 12.82 33.91
CA ARG A 184 -13.49 12.49 32.62
C ARG A 184 -13.80 11.01 32.53
N ARG A 185 -12.86 10.13 32.89
CA ARG A 185 -13.02 8.66 32.82
C ARG A 185 -14.16 8.13 33.67
N ILE A 186 -14.47 8.81 34.78
CA ILE A 186 -15.60 8.46 35.67
C ILE A 186 -16.86 9.30 35.41
N GLY A 187 -16.87 10.17 34.38
CA GLY A 187 -18.03 10.96 33.96
C GLY A 187 -18.37 12.18 34.84
N LEU A 188 -17.46 12.65 35.70
CA LEU A 188 -17.71 13.77 36.62
C LEU A 188 -17.49 15.15 35.97
N HIS A 189 -18.28 15.46 34.94
CA HIS A 189 -18.14 16.70 34.16
C HIS A 189 -18.39 18.00 34.96
N ALA A 190 -19.18 17.96 36.02
CA ALA A 190 -19.35 19.12 36.91
C ALA A 190 -18.03 19.52 37.56
N ARG A 191 -17.28 18.53 38.06
CA ARG A 191 -15.98 18.76 38.70
C ARG A 191 -14.93 19.27 37.71
N ILE A 192 -14.96 18.79 36.47
CA ILE A 192 -14.11 19.31 35.39
C ILE A 192 -14.40 20.79 35.15
N ARG A 193 -15.67 21.20 35.09
CA ARG A 193 -16.03 22.62 34.92
C ARG A 193 -15.52 23.49 36.07
N ASP A 194 -15.60 23.00 37.31
CA ASP A 194 -15.06 23.72 38.47
C ASP A 194 -13.55 23.93 38.33
N ILE A 195 -12.79 22.86 38.05
CA ILE A 195 -11.33 22.92 37.87
C ILE A 195 -10.96 23.85 36.71
N ASN A 196 -11.66 23.75 35.59
CA ASN A 196 -11.41 24.60 34.43
C ASN A 196 -11.66 26.06 34.78
N SER A 197 -12.76 26.37 35.46
CA SER A 197 -13.09 27.75 35.86
C SER A 197 -12.05 28.39 36.78
N LEU A 198 -11.44 27.59 37.67
CA LEU A 198 -10.43 28.06 38.62
C LEU A 198 -9.06 28.30 37.96
N ASN A 199 -8.71 27.54 36.93
CA ASN A 199 -7.36 27.53 36.35
C ASN A 199 -7.28 28.17 34.95
N ARG A 200 -8.41 28.55 34.35
CA ARG A 200 -8.47 29.08 32.98
C ARG A 200 -7.64 30.34 32.80
N GLU A 201 -7.74 31.30 33.72
CA GLU A 201 -7.00 32.57 33.64
C GLU A 201 -5.48 32.38 33.63
N TRP A 202 -5.00 31.28 34.20
CA TRP A 202 -3.58 30.95 34.27
C TRP A 202 -3.10 30.08 33.09
N LEU A 203 -3.91 29.11 32.64
CA LEU A 203 -3.52 28.17 31.57
C LEU A 203 -3.80 28.67 30.15
N ASP A 204 -4.86 29.44 29.93
CA ASP A 204 -5.19 29.95 28.59
C ASP A 204 -4.08 30.82 27.97
N PRO A 205 -3.40 31.71 28.72
CA PRO A 205 -2.25 32.46 28.18
C PRO A 205 -1.13 31.54 27.69
N GLN A 206 -0.80 30.49 28.44
CA GLN A 206 0.24 29.53 28.07
C GLN A 206 -0.13 28.75 26.81
N PHE A 207 -1.39 28.30 26.72
CA PHE A 207 -1.88 27.66 25.51
C PHE A 207 -1.84 28.59 24.30
N ASN A 208 -2.15 29.88 24.47
CA ASN A 208 -2.13 30.82 23.34
C ASN A 208 -0.71 31.08 22.84
N GLU A 209 0.26 31.24 23.74
CA GLU A 209 1.68 31.41 23.38
C GLU A 209 2.21 30.19 22.61
N LEU A 210 1.93 28.98 23.11
CA LEU A 210 2.43 27.76 22.48
C LEU A 210 1.63 27.35 21.23
N SER A 211 0.42 27.88 21.04
CA SER A 211 -0.40 27.58 19.86
C SER A 211 0.22 28.08 18.55
N GLU A 212 1.09 29.09 18.60
CA GLU A 212 1.84 29.54 17.42
C GLU A 212 2.95 28.54 17.05
N LEU A 213 3.52 27.87 18.04
CA LEU A 213 4.67 26.98 17.91
C LEU A 213 4.28 25.51 17.66
N ALA A 214 3.17 25.05 18.24
CA ALA A 214 2.64 23.69 18.08
C ALA A 214 1.10 23.70 18.12
N PRO A 215 0.44 24.22 17.07
CA PRO A 215 -1.01 24.41 17.06
C PRO A 215 -1.78 23.12 17.29
N GLU A 216 -1.31 22.01 16.71
CA GLU A 216 -1.99 20.72 16.84
C GLU A 216 -1.87 20.14 18.26
N ALA A 217 -0.66 20.06 18.80
CA ALA A 217 -0.41 19.49 20.12
C ALA A 217 -1.15 20.28 21.22
N ILE A 218 -1.15 21.61 21.10
CA ILE A 218 -1.85 22.49 22.03
C ILE A 218 -3.36 22.45 21.83
N GLY A 219 -3.85 22.29 20.60
CA GLY A 219 -5.25 22.03 20.33
C GLY A 219 -5.75 20.77 21.06
N LEU A 220 -5.01 19.66 20.94
CA LEU A 220 -5.30 18.41 21.64
C LEU A 220 -5.23 18.57 23.17
N LEU A 221 -4.20 19.27 23.68
CA LEU A 221 -4.05 19.52 25.10
C LEU A 221 -5.19 20.38 25.66
N ARG A 222 -5.65 21.38 24.90
CA ARG A 222 -6.79 22.23 25.24
C ARG A 222 -8.08 21.41 25.28
N GLU A 223 -8.31 20.52 24.31
CA GLU A 223 -9.46 19.61 24.36
C GLU A 223 -9.43 18.72 25.62
N ARG A 224 -8.25 18.19 25.98
CA ARG A 224 -8.06 17.40 27.21
C ARG A 224 -8.34 18.22 28.45
N PHE A 225 -7.88 19.47 28.51
CA PHE A 225 -8.21 20.41 29.58
C PHE A 225 -9.72 20.68 29.65
N GLU A 226 -10.43 20.72 28.52
CA GLU A 226 -11.89 20.81 28.50
C GLU A 226 -12.61 19.50 28.91
N GLY A 227 -11.87 18.44 29.23
CA GLY A 227 -12.40 17.13 29.55
C GLY A 227 -12.87 16.34 28.34
N ARG A 228 -12.38 16.68 27.14
CA ARG A 228 -12.66 15.97 25.88
C ARG A 228 -11.44 15.16 25.46
N ALA A 229 -11.68 13.93 25.03
CA ALA A 229 -10.66 13.07 24.44
C ALA A 229 -10.91 12.94 22.93
N PRO A 230 -9.88 12.61 22.13
CA PRO A 230 -10.05 12.26 20.73
C PRO A 230 -11.12 11.19 20.54
N ASP A 231 -11.90 11.34 19.50
CA ASP A 231 -13.00 10.43 19.16
C ASP A 231 -12.55 9.49 18.02
N LEU A 232 -12.54 8.18 18.26
CA LEU A 232 -12.17 7.19 17.25
C LEU A 232 -13.14 7.19 16.07
N HIS A 233 -14.43 7.49 16.29
CA HIS A 233 -15.42 7.55 15.22
C HIS A 233 -15.13 8.67 14.24
N LYS A 234 -14.55 9.78 14.70
CA LYS A 234 -14.14 10.87 13.82
C LYS A 234 -12.86 10.54 13.04
N GLY A 235 -12.03 9.63 13.55
CA GLY A 235 -10.70 9.37 12.99
C GLY A 235 -9.76 10.58 13.10
N VAL A 236 -8.63 10.52 12.39
CA VAL A 236 -7.60 11.57 12.35
C VAL A 236 -7.57 12.20 10.97
N PRO A 237 -7.55 13.54 10.84
CA PRO A 237 -7.39 14.18 9.54
C PRO A 237 -6.06 13.76 8.90
N ARG A 238 -6.09 13.37 7.63
CA ARG A 238 -4.87 13.03 6.88
C ARG A 238 -4.06 14.28 6.56
N ASP A 239 -2.76 14.09 6.41
CA ASP A 239 -1.90 15.11 5.83
C ASP A 239 -2.30 15.43 4.38
N GLU A 240 -2.35 16.72 4.04
CA GLU A 240 -2.81 17.16 2.74
C GLU A 240 -1.77 16.81 1.66
N ASN A 241 -2.23 16.19 0.56
CA ASN A 241 -1.42 15.92 -0.63
C ASN A 241 -0.24 14.94 -0.40
N PHE A 242 -0.25 14.14 0.66
CA PHE A 242 0.80 13.13 0.92
C PHE A 242 0.98 12.17 -0.27
N ILE A 243 -0.12 11.72 -0.89
CA ILE A 243 -0.07 10.87 -2.09
C ILE A 243 0.59 11.61 -3.26
N GLU A 244 0.28 12.89 -3.43
CA GLU A 244 0.86 13.69 -4.53
C GLU A 244 2.37 13.84 -4.36
N ARG A 245 2.83 14.07 -3.12
CA ARG A 245 4.26 14.15 -2.77
C ARG A 245 4.97 12.82 -2.99
N VAL A 246 4.41 11.70 -2.54
CA VAL A 246 4.96 10.36 -2.80
C VAL A 246 5.05 10.09 -4.31
N LEU A 247 3.98 10.37 -5.06
CA LEU A 247 3.98 10.21 -6.51
C LEU A 247 4.91 11.21 -7.22
N ALA A 248 5.20 12.38 -6.64
CA ALA A 248 6.09 13.39 -7.21
C ALA A 248 7.55 13.02 -6.97
N ALA A 249 7.89 12.51 -5.79
CA ALA A 249 9.18 11.89 -5.49
C ALA A 249 9.50 10.76 -6.49
N ILE A 250 8.50 9.94 -6.78
CA ILE A 250 8.54 8.91 -7.83
C ILE A 250 8.79 9.51 -9.23
N GLU A 251 8.07 10.58 -9.60
CA GLU A 251 8.16 11.20 -10.93
C GLU A 251 9.50 11.91 -11.17
N GLN A 252 10.07 12.51 -10.13
CA GLN A 252 11.31 13.27 -10.21
C GLN A 252 12.55 12.46 -9.80
N ASP A 253 12.36 11.20 -9.39
CA ASP A 253 13.42 10.36 -8.83
C ASP A 253 14.17 11.07 -7.70
N ASN A 254 13.40 11.65 -6.79
CA ASN A 254 13.90 12.46 -5.70
C ASN A 254 13.13 12.17 -4.41
N ASP A 255 13.70 11.31 -3.59
CA ASP A 255 13.13 10.91 -2.29
C ASP A 255 13.07 12.08 -1.28
N LEU A 256 13.73 13.22 -1.55
CA LEU A 256 13.61 14.44 -0.72
C LEU A 256 12.25 15.13 -0.86
N LEU A 257 11.48 14.82 -1.91
CA LEU A 257 10.15 15.39 -2.12
C LEU A 257 9.07 14.76 -1.24
N MET A 258 9.40 13.67 -0.54
CA MET A 258 8.54 13.03 0.46
C MET A 258 9.12 13.16 1.86
N THR A 259 8.26 13.43 2.83
CA THR A 259 8.59 13.49 4.26
C THR A 259 8.40 12.13 4.94
N LEU A 260 8.79 12.00 6.21
CA LEU A 260 8.47 10.80 6.99
C LEU A 260 6.98 10.74 7.37
N GLN A 261 6.31 11.88 7.47
CA GLN A 261 4.85 11.96 7.65
C GLN A 261 4.12 11.37 6.43
N ASP A 262 4.60 11.64 5.21
CA ASP A 262 4.05 11.03 4.00
C ASP A 262 4.17 9.50 4.01
N VAL A 263 5.27 8.99 4.56
CA VAL A 263 5.51 7.56 4.72
C VAL A 263 4.56 6.96 5.75
N GLU A 264 4.37 7.62 6.91
CA GLU A 264 3.42 7.18 7.93
C GLU A 264 2.00 7.10 7.36
N GLU A 265 1.54 8.14 6.66
CA GLU A 265 0.21 8.18 6.04
C GLU A 265 0.01 7.08 4.99
N MET A 266 1.05 6.79 4.19
CA MET A 266 0.99 5.71 3.20
C MET A 266 0.91 4.32 3.86
N LEU A 267 1.62 4.11 4.97
CA LEU A 267 1.54 2.88 5.76
C LEU A 267 0.17 2.71 6.43
N ILE A 268 -0.37 3.79 7.00
CA ILE A 268 -1.72 3.83 7.59
C ILE A 268 -2.76 3.49 6.53
N LEU A 269 -2.73 4.15 5.36
CA LEU A 269 -3.65 3.88 4.26
C LEU A 269 -3.60 2.42 3.81
N ALA A 270 -2.41 1.83 3.67
CA ALA A 270 -2.26 0.43 3.31
C ALA A 270 -2.93 -0.49 4.32
N PHE A 271 -2.66 -0.27 5.61
CA PHE A 271 -3.22 -1.09 6.68
C PHE A 271 -4.74 -0.93 6.76
N GLU A 272 -5.27 0.29 6.63
CA GLU A 272 -6.72 0.54 6.57
C GLU A 272 -7.40 -0.27 5.46
N LEU A 273 -6.86 -0.23 4.25
CA LEU A 273 -7.43 -0.93 3.10
C LEU A 273 -7.32 -2.45 3.24
N ILE A 274 -6.21 -2.96 3.76
CA ILE A 274 -6.02 -4.39 4.05
C ILE A 274 -7.02 -4.85 5.12
N SER A 275 -7.25 -4.05 6.16
CA SER A 275 -8.27 -4.24 7.19
C SER A 275 -9.71 -4.00 6.71
N GLY A 276 -9.91 -3.65 5.44
CA GLY A 276 -11.22 -3.57 4.80
C GLY A 276 -11.90 -2.20 4.83
N ARG A 277 -11.12 -1.11 4.95
CA ARG A 277 -11.67 0.26 4.88
C ARG A 277 -12.36 0.48 3.55
N LYS A 278 -13.52 1.11 3.64
CA LYS A 278 -14.28 1.63 2.52
C LYS A 278 -14.18 3.15 2.61
N ILE A 279 -13.60 3.78 1.59
CA ILE A 279 -13.48 5.23 1.53
C ILE A 279 -14.48 5.72 0.48
N PRO A 280 -15.43 6.60 0.85
CA PRO A 280 -16.41 7.12 -0.09
C PRO A 280 -15.74 8.07 -1.10
N LEU A 281 -16.16 7.98 -2.35
CA LEU A 281 -15.57 8.70 -3.48
C LEU A 281 -16.68 9.44 -4.23
N LEU A 282 -16.53 10.76 -4.37
CA LEU A 282 -17.36 11.55 -5.27
C LEU A 282 -16.67 11.70 -6.63
N ASN A 283 -17.16 10.96 -7.61
CA ASN A 283 -16.75 11.09 -8.99
C ASN A 283 -17.76 11.94 -9.77
N PHE A 284 -17.35 12.55 -10.87
CA PHE A 284 -18.29 13.22 -11.77
C PHE A 284 -18.20 12.63 -13.18
N GLU A 285 -19.35 12.51 -13.83
CA GLU A 285 -19.49 12.11 -15.22
C GLU A 285 -20.12 13.24 -16.01
N TYR A 286 -19.65 13.43 -17.25
CA TYR A 286 -20.21 14.43 -18.15
C TYR A 286 -20.82 13.77 -19.39
N ARG A 287 -22.00 14.24 -19.81
CA ARG A 287 -22.66 13.84 -21.06
C ARG A 287 -22.88 15.05 -21.97
N GLY A 288 -22.37 15.01 -23.20
CA GLY A 288 -22.51 16.08 -24.19
C GLY A 288 -21.19 16.50 -24.86
N ARG A 289 -21.10 17.76 -25.32
CA ARG A 289 -19.94 18.33 -26.00
C ARG A 289 -18.86 18.78 -25.00
N TRP A 290 -18.34 17.83 -24.21
CA TRP A 290 -17.30 18.05 -23.20
C TRP A 290 -15.91 17.70 -23.72
N LYS A 291 -15.53 18.27 -24.86
CA LYS A 291 -14.27 17.91 -25.54
C LYS A 291 -13.06 18.25 -24.66
N LEU A 292 -13.09 19.41 -23.98
CA LEU A 292 -12.01 19.88 -23.11
C LEU A 292 -11.84 18.97 -21.88
N ALA A 293 -12.91 18.69 -21.13
CA ALA A 293 -12.87 17.78 -19.98
C ALA A 293 -12.37 16.39 -20.37
N ARG A 294 -12.85 15.83 -21.50
CA ARG A 294 -12.33 14.55 -22.03
C ARG A 294 -10.85 14.58 -22.34
N THR A 295 -10.35 15.67 -22.90
CA THR A 295 -8.93 15.78 -23.22
C THR A 295 -8.06 15.97 -21.98
N LEU A 296 -8.56 16.70 -20.97
CA LEU A 296 -7.91 16.80 -19.67
C LEU A 296 -7.86 15.43 -18.98
N ASP A 297 -8.98 14.70 -18.92
CA ASP A 297 -9.01 13.37 -18.32
C ASP A 297 -8.02 12.42 -19.01
N ASN A 298 -7.96 12.44 -20.35
CA ASN A 298 -7.03 11.61 -21.10
C ASN A 298 -5.56 12.00 -20.86
N LEU A 299 -5.28 13.30 -20.67
CA LEU A 299 -3.97 13.81 -20.30
C LEU A 299 -3.59 13.31 -18.90
N GLU A 300 -4.46 13.46 -17.91
CA GLU A 300 -4.25 13.00 -16.55
C GLU A 300 -4.07 11.48 -16.48
N HIS A 301 -4.90 10.71 -17.19
CA HIS A 301 -4.73 9.25 -17.29
C HIS A 301 -3.41 8.84 -17.98
N ALA A 302 -2.92 9.63 -18.94
CA ALA A 302 -1.62 9.37 -19.55
C ALA A 302 -0.47 9.73 -18.60
N ARG A 303 -0.59 10.84 -17.87
CA ARG A 303 0.37 11.29 -16.86
C ARG A 303 0.49 10.29 -15.72
N SER A 304 -0.63 9.88 -15.14
CA SER A 304 -0.69 8.88 -14.06
C SER A 304 -0.02 7.57 -14.50
N ARG A 305 -0.39 7.04 -15.67
CA ARG A 305 0.25 5.82 -16.23
C ARG A 305 1.75 6.00 -16.46
N TYR A 306 2.19 7.16 -16.92
CA TYR A 306 3.61 7.45 -17.06
C TYR A 306 4.33 7.42 -15.71
N ARG A 307 3.82 8.13 -14.69
CA ARG A 307 4.37 8.16 -13.33
C ARG A 307 4.51 6.76 -12.72
N ILE A 308 3.49 5.91 -12.84
CA ILE A 308 3.50 4.54 -12.30
C ILE A 308 4.56 3.68 -12.99
N ARG A 309 4.66 3.77 -14.32
CA ARG A 309 5.69 3.02 -15.06
C ARG A 309 7.08 3.50 -14.66
N GLN A 310 7.27 4.80 -14.49
CA GLN A 310 8.53 5.38 -14.05
C GLN A 310 8.92 4.88 -12.66
N ALA A 311 7.96 4.90 -11.72
CA ALA A 311 8.09 4.33 -10.37
C ALA A 311 8.54 2.88 -10.42
N THR A 312 7.85 2.07 -11.23
CA THR A 312 8.15 0.65 -11.39
C THR A 312 9.55 0.46 -11.97
N GLY A 313 9.94 1.23 -12.98
CA GLY A 313 11.28 1.18 -13.56
C GLY A 313 12.36 1.48 -12.52
N LEU A 314 12.21 2.58 -11.78
CA LEU A 314 13.14 3.00 -10.74
C LEU A 314 13.23 1.99 -9.59
N SER A 315 12.10 1.50 -9.10
CA SER A 315 12.03 0.47 -8.05
C SER A 315 12.84 -0.77 -8.45
N ARG A 316 12.64 -1.29 -9.67
CA ARG A 316 13.39 -2.45 -10.17
C ARG A 316 14.87 -2.15 -10.32
N LEU A 317 15.23 -0.92 -10.68
CA LEU A 317 16.63 -0.50 -10.78
C LEU A 317 17.29 -0.44 -9.40
N LYS A 318 16.62 0.17 -8.41
CA LYS A 318 17.08 0.18 -7.01
C LYS A 318 17.24 -1.24 -6.47
N ALA A 319 16.29 -2.14 -6.74
CA ALA A 319 16.39 -3.55 -6.34
C ALA A 319 17.62 -4.25 -6.94
N LEU A 320 17.93 -4.03 -8.22
CA LEU A 320 19.16 -4.51 -8.84
C LEU A 320 20.41 -3.94 -8.16
N THR A 321 20.44 -2.63 -7.92
CA THR A 321 21.58 -1.97 -7.27
C THR A 321 21.83 -2.51 -5.87
N ILE A 322 20.77 -2.67 -5.06
CA ILE A 322 20.85 -3.26 -3.70
C ILE A 322 21.36 -4.70 -3.79
N TYR A 323 20.82 -5.52 -4.70
CA TYR A 323 21.26 -6.89 -4.89
C TYR A 323 22.77 -6.98 -5.21
N LEU A 324 23.26 -6.09 -6.07
CA LEU A 324 24.67 -6.01 -6.46
C LEU A 324 25.55 -5.56 -5.28
N ALA A 325 25.15 -4.53 -4.54
CA ALA A 325 25.87 -4.04 -3.36
C ALA A 325 25.99 -5.14 -2.30
N GLU A 326 24.88 -5.78 -1.94
CA GLU A 326 24.85 -6.86 -0.94
C GLU A 326 25.66 -8.10 -1.36
N SER A 327 25.81 -8.33 -2.67
CA SER A 327 26.60 -9.44 -3.23
C SER A 327 28.11 -9.16 -3.21
N GLY A 328 28.55 -8.07 -2.58
CA GLY A 328 29.95 -7.68 -2.46
C GLY A 328 30.57 -7.30 -3.81
N THR A 329 29.80 -6.65 -4.68
CA THR A 329 30.33 -6.03 -5.90
C THR A 329 30.76 -4.58 -5.62
N LEU A 330 31.34 -3.89 -6.62
CA LEU A 330 31.85 -2.52 -6.49
C LEU A 330 30.75 -1.43 -6.35
N VAL A 331 29.49 -1.80 -6.15
CA VAL A 331 28.39 -0.86 -5.94
C VAL A 331 28.40 -0.42 -4.47
N GLU A 332 28.66 0.86 -4.21
CA GLU A 332 28.51 1.45 -2.88
C GLU A 332 27.06 1.35 -2.39
N ASP A 333 26.87 1.06 -1.08
CA ASP A 333 25.56 0.85 -0.44
C ASP A 333 24.59 2.05 -0.53
N ALA A 334 25.07 3.25 -0.87
CA ALA A 334 24.25 4.46 -0.97
C ALA A 334 23.51 4.55 -2.31
N ALA A 335 22.52 3.66 -2.51
CA ALA A 335 21.58 3.75 -3.64
C ALA A 335 20.52 4.86 -3.46
N SER A 336 20.35 5.38 -2.24
CA SER A 336 19.32 6.39 -1.93
C SER A 336 19.72 7.78 -2.43
N GLY A 337 18.76 8.48 -3.04
CA GLY A 337 18.94 9.84 -3.55
C GLY A 337 19.79 9.97 -4.83
N LEU A 338 20.33 8.88 -5.37
CA LEU A 338 20.98 8.89 -6.68
C LEU A 338 19.95 8.83 -7.81
N ARG A 339 20.16 9.65 -8.83
CA ARG A 339 19.36 9.62 -10.05
C ARG A 339 19.50 8.28 -10.77
N ALA A 340 18.46 7.88 -11.49
CA ALA A 340 18.35 6.65 -12.26
C ALA A 340 19.49 6.48 -13.26
N GLU A 341 19.98 7.57 -13.87
CA GLU A 341 21.10 7.49 -14.80
C GLU A 341 22.39 7.03 -14.09
N VAL A 342 22.63 7.51 -12.87
CA VAL A 342 23.80 7.15 -12.06
C VAL A 342 23.67 5.72 -11.54
N LEU A 343 22.49 5.34 -11.04
CA LEU A 343 22.21 3.98 -10.59
C LEU A 343 22.40 2.96 -11.71
N LEU A 344 21.92 3.28 -12.91
CA LEU A 344 22.08 2.43 -14.09
C LEU A 344 23.56 2.28 -14.47
N GLN A 345 24.31 3.39 -14.49
CA GLN A 345 25.73 3.36 -14.82
C GLN A 345 26.51 2.50 -13.83
N ARG A 346 26.32 2.71 -12.51
CA ARG A 346 26.99 1.94 -11.45
C ARG A 346 26.62 0.45 -11.52
N SER A 347 25.34 0.15 -11.72
CA SER A 347 24.88 -1.25 -11.83
C SER A 347 25.47 -1.94 -13.06
N THR A 348 25.58 -1.24 -14.19
CA THR A 348 26.19 -1.78 -15.42
C THR A 348 27.68 -2.06 -15.23
N GLN A 349 28.42 -1.13 -14.62
CA GLN A 349 29.84 -1.31 -14.32
C GLN A 349 30.09 -2.49 -13.37
N ALA A 350 29.26 -2.66 -12.35
CA ALA A 350 29.35 -3.80 -11.44
C ALA A 350 29.02 -5.14 -12.11
N MET A 351 28.05 -5.14 -13.04
CA MET A 351 27.72 -6.31 -13.87
C MET A 351 28.88 -6.69 -14.79
N ASP A 352 29.51 -5.71 -15.44
CA ASP A 352 30.67 -5.92 -16.30
C ASP A 352 31.84 -6.50 -15.50
N ALA A 353 32.17 -5.92 -14.34
CA ALA A 353 33.21 -6.42 -13.46
C ALA A 353 32.91 -7.84 -12.95
N LEU A 354 31.64 -8.14 -12.61
CA LEU A 354 31.24 -9.48 -12.19
C LEU A 354 31.37 -10.51 -13.32
N ALA A 355 31.02 -10.13 -14.56
CA ALA A 355 31.19 -11.00 -15.72
C ALA A 355 32.67 -11.27 -16.04
N GLU A 356 33.54 -10.27 -15.88
CA GLU A 356 34.98 -10.42 -16.02
C GLU A 356 35.56 -11.38 -14.97
N GLN A 357 35.13 -11.24 -13.70
CA GLN A 357 35.52 -12.16 -12.62
C GLN A 357 35.08 -13.61 -12.90
N VAL A 358 33.84 -13.81 -13.34
CA VAL A 358 33.32 -15.14 -13.70
C VAL A 358 34.13 -15.74 -14.85
N THR A 359 34.50 -14.93 -15.84
CA THR A 359 35.33 -15.37 -16.98
C THR A 359 36.72 -15.79 -16.53
N HIS A 360 37.40 -14.99 -15.70
CA HIS A 360 38.71 -15.32 -15.15
C HIS A 360 38.69 -16.60 -14.30
N LEU A 361 37.69 -16.76 -13.43
CA LEU A 361 37.51 -17.96 -12.62
C LEU A 361 37.21 -19.19 -13.50
N ALA A 362 36.43 -19.04 -14.57
CA ALA A 362 36.13 -20.12 -15.49
C ALA A 362 37.38 -20.64 -16.22
N ILE A 363 38.28 -19.73 -16.61
CA ILE A 363 39.57 -20.07 -17.24
C ILE A 363 40.45 -20.83 -16.22
N ALA A 364 40.62 -20.31 -15.00
CA ALA A 364 41.44 -20.95 -13.97
C ALA A 364 40.95 -22.36 -13.59
N VAL A 365 39.63 -22.57 -13.50
CA VAL A 365 39.04 -23.90 -13.26
C VAL A 365 39.28 -24.82 -14.46
N GLY A 366 39.15 -24.31 -15.69
CA GLY A 366 39.46 -25.07 -16.91
C GLY A 366 40.94 -25.46 -17.04
N GLU A 367 41.85 -24.68 -16.46
CA GLU A 367 43.28 -24.97 -16.37
C GLU A 367 43.64 -25.96 -15.24
N GLY A 368 42.65 -26.41 -14.45
CA GLY A 368 42.80 -27.47 -13.45
C GLY A 368 42.75 -27.04 -11.99
N ASP A 369 42.51 -25.76 -11.70
CA ASP A 369 42.45 -25.26 -10.32
C ASP A 369 41.09 -25.53 -9.66
N ARG A 370 41.04 -26.59 -8.86
CA ARG A 370 39.81 -27.07 -8.20
C ARG A 370 39.36 -26.20 -7.02
N GLU A 371 40.23 -25.38 -6.43
CA GLU A 371 39.85 -24.53 -5.29
C GLU A 371 38.88 -23.41 -5.70
N HIS A 372 39.03 -22.91 -6.94
CA HIS A 372 38.20 -21.85 -7.49
C HIS A 372 36.79 -22.30 -7.92
N ARG A 373 36.49 -23.61 -7.91
CA ARG A 373 35.21 -24.15 -8.42
C ARG A 373 34.00 -23.70 -7.61
N THR A 374 34.12 -23.64 -6.28
CA THR A 374 33.04 -23.20 -5.39
C THR A 374 32.78 -21.69 -5.55
N VAL A 375 33.85 -20.91 -5.67
CA VAL A 375 33.80 -19.46 -5.91
C VAL A 375 33.18 -19.15 -7.28
N LEU A 376 33.55 -19.91 -8.32
CA LEU A 376 32.97 -19.80 -9.66
C LEU A 376 31.46 -20.05 -9.65
N ARG A 377 31.00 -21.14 -8.99
CA ARG A 377 29.56 -21.42 -8.85
C ARG A 377 28.83 -20.26 -8.16
N ALA A 378 29.33 -19.81 -7.02
CA ALA A 378 28.71 -18.71 -6.28
C ALA A 378 28.62 -17.41 -7.10
N ARG A 379 29.71 -17.03 -7.80
CA ARG A 379 29.74 -15.82 -8.65
C ARG A 379 28.87 -15.97 -9.89
N ALA A 380 28.82 -17.15 -10.51
CA ALA A 380 27.93 -17.44 -11.64
C ALA A 380 26.44 -17.39 -11.23
N ASP A 381 26.09 -17.86 -10.04
CA ASP A 381 24.74 -17.76 -9.49
C ASP A 381 24.35 -16.30 -9.24
N ILE A 382 25.26 -15.50 -8.66
CA ILE A 382 25.05 -14.05 -8.47
C ILE A 382 24.82 -13.37 -9.83
N LEU A 383 25.68 -13.64 -10.82
CA LEU A 383 25.55 -13.05 -12.16
C LEU A 383 24.25 -13.49 -12.85
N THR A 384 23.83 -14.74 -12.69
CA THR A 384 22.56 -15.24 -13.24
C THR A 384 21.36 -14.48 -12.69
N ASN A 385 21.32 -14.27 -11.37
CA ASN A 385 20.26 -13.51 -10.71
C ASN A 385 20.30 -12.03 -11.10
N ALA A 386 21.50 -11.44 -11.17
CA ALA A 386 21.67 -10.05 -11.57
C ALA A 386 21.24 -9.81 -13.03
N ILE A 387 21.54 -10.72 -13.97
CA ILE A 387 21.02 -10.66 -15.36
C ILE A 387 19.49 -10.75 -15.37
N ARG A 388 18.89 -11.62 -14.53
CA ARG A 388 17.43 -11.72 -14.43
C ARG A 388 16.81 -10.40 -13.97
N LEU A 389 17.38 -9.77 -12.94
CA LEU A 389 16.96 -8.45 -12.45
C LEU A 389 17.20 -7.35 -13.50
N TYR A 390 18.33 -7.36 -14.21
CA TYR A 390 18.59 -6.39 -15.28
C TYR A 390 17.55 -6.51 -16.41
N LYS A 391 17.10 -7.73 -16.73
CA LYS A 391 16.04 -7.96 -17.72
C LYS A 391 14.69 -7.40 -17.26
N THR A 392 14.35 -7.50 -15.96
CA THR A 392 13.11 -6.89 -15.44
C THR A 392 13.19 -5.37 -15.48
N VAL A 393 14.36 -4.79 -15.15
CA VAL A 393 14.64 -3.36 -15.31
C VAL A 393 14.47 -2.90 -16.76
N THR A 394 15.08 -3.61 -17.71
CA THR A 394 14.99 -3.28 -19.15
C THR A 394 13.54 -3.28 -19.63
N ASN A 395 12.79 -4.35 -19.31
CA ASN A 395 11.37 -4.46 -19.68
C ASN A 395 10.51 -3.35 -19.05
N ALA A 396 10.82 -2.94 -17.81
CA ALA A 396 10.11 -1.86 -17.14
C ALA A 396 10.36 -0.51 -17.83
N TYR A 397 11.62 -0.19 -18.16
CA TYR A 397 11.95 1.08 -18.83
C TYR A 397 11.48 1.13 -20.30
N ASP A 398 11.37 0.01 -20.99
CA ASP A 398 10.68 -0.05 -22.29
C ASP A 398 9.21 0.41 -22.18
N GLN A 399 8.53 0.01 -21.10
CA GLN A 399 7.17 0.45 -20.82
C GLN A 399 7.11 1.93 -20.43
N VAL A 400 8.11 2.44 -19.71
CA VAL A 400 8.27 3.88 -19.41
C VAL A 400 8.37 4.68 -20.71
N GLY A 401 9.23 4.27 -21.65
CA GLY A 401 9.37 4.95 -22.93
C GLY A 401 8.06 4.99 -23.72
N ARG A 402 7.31 3.89 -23.75
CA ARG A 402 6.00 3.81 -24.41
C ARG A 402 4.95 4.71 -23.75
N SER A 403 4.86 4.70 -22.42
CA SER A 403 3.89 5.53 -21.69
C SER A 403 4.24 7.02 -21.80
N HIS A 404 5.52 7.37 -21.78
CA HIS A 404 6.01 8.72 -21.99
C HIS A 404 5.61 9.26 -23.36
N ALA A 405 5.80 8.47 -24.43
CA ALA A 405 5.38 8.87 -25.77
C ALA A 405 3.87 9.14 -25.88
N VAL A 406 3.05 8.32 -25.21
CA VAL A 406 1.59 8.53 -25.13
C VAL A 406 1.26 9.81 -24.35
N PHE A 407 1.95 10.05 -23.24
CA PHE A 407 1.79 11.27 -22.45
C PHE A 407 2.10 12.53 -23.26
N LEU A 408 3.25 12.58 -23.94
CA LEU A 408 3.63 13.69 -24.83
C LEU A 408 2.57 13.94 -25.91
N LYS A 409 2.03 12.87 -26.51
CA LYS A 409 0.96 12.97 -27.51
C LYS A 409 -0.33 13.59 -26.93
N MET A 410 -0.71 13.21 -25.71
CA MET A 410 -1.90 13.77 -25.05
C MET A 410 -1.67 15.21 -24.58
N SER A 411 -0.48 15.53 -24.10
CA SER A 411 -0.07 16.90 -23.71
C SER A 411 -0.15 17.85 -24.90
N LYS A 412 0.44 17.48 -26.04
CA LYS A 412 0.33 18.27 -27.29
C LYS A 412 -1.12 18.42 -27.76
N ARG A 413 -1.94 17.38 -27.60
CA ARG A 413 -3.37 17.43 -27.96
C ARG A 413 -4.13 18.41 -27.06
N TRP A 414 -3.82 18.42 -25.77
CA TRP A 414 -4.37 19.37 -24.81
C TRP A 414 -3.98 20.80 -25.17
N GLU A 415 -2.69 21.09 -25.37
CA GLU A 415 -2.19 22.41 -25.78
C GLU A 415 -2.88 22.94 -27.05
N ASN A 416 -3.06 22.08 -28.06
CA ASN A 416 -3.76 22.43 -29.30
C ASN A 416 -5.23 22.78 -29.07
N ILE A 417 -5.92 22.12 -28.13
CA ILE A 417 -7.33 22.37 -27.86
C ILE A 417 -7.49 23.62 -27.00
N THR A 418 -6.63 23.78 -25.99
CA THR A 418 -6.65 24.95 -25.10
C THR A 418 -6.28 26.23 -25.85
N SER A 419 -5.35 26.19 -26.81
CA SER A 419 -4.98 27.34 -27.65
C SER A 419 -6.05 27.74 -28.68
N GLN A 420 -6.94 26.81 -29.07
CA GLN A 420 -7.99 27.05 -30.07
C GLN A 420 -9.35 27.46 -29.47
N MET A 421 -9.59 27.23 -28.17
CA MET A 421 -10.87 27.53 -27.52
C MET A 421 -10.80 28.89 -26.80
N SER A 422 -11.53 29.89 -27.31
CA SER A 422 -11.80 31.14 -26.57
C SER A 422 -12.72 30.88 -25.37
N ASP A 423 -12.48 31.59 -24.26
CA ASP A 423 -13.09 31.41 -22.92
C ASP A 423 -14.64 31.32 -22.86
N GLY A 424 -15.37 31.68 -23.91
CA GLY A 424 -16.84 31.60 -23.96
C GLY A 424 -17.45 30.23 -24.30
N ALA A 425 -16.68 29.30 -24.87
CA ALA A 425 -17.20 28.00 -25.35
C ALA A 425 -17.21 26.88 -24.29
N THR A 426 -16.68 27.15 -23.10
CA THR A 426 -16.47 26.19 -22.01
C THR A 426 -17.41 26.39 -20.82
N ARG A 427 -18.39 27.31 -20.91
CA ARG A 427 -19.36 27.54 -19.83
C ARG A 427 -20.33 26.37 -19.69
N LEU A 428 -20.36 25.80 -18.48
CA LEU A 428 -21.32 24.78 -18.08
C LEU A 428 -22.70 25.45 -18.03
N ARG A 429 -23.61 25.08 -18.94
CA ARG A 429 -25.02 25.51 -18.87
C ARG A 429 -25.79 24.46 -18.08
N VAL A 430 -26.21 24.79 -16.85
CA VAL A 430 -27.08 23.93 -16.06
C VAL A 430 -28.52 24.06 -16.58
N GLY A 431 -29.19 22.94 -16.84
CA GLY A 431 -30.58 22.92 -17.28
C GLY A 431 -31.18 21.51 -17.21
N PRO A 432 -32.52 21.37 -17.13
CA PRO A 432 -33.16 20.07 -17.01
C PRO A 432 -32.99 19.29 -18.31
N GLY A 433 -32.16 18.24 -18.30
CA GLY A 433 -31.93 17.41 -19.47
C GLY A 433 -31.04 16.19 -19.20
N ARG A 434 -31.08 15.20 -20.11
CA ARG A 434 -30.23 13.99 -20.08
C ARG A 434 -28.74 14.26 -20.38
N ARG A 435 -28.31 15.53 -20.45
CA ARG A 435 -26.97 16.01 -20.83
C ARG A 435 -26.51 17.01 -19.76
N GLY A 436 -25.30 16.86 -19.23
CA GLY A 436 -24.78 17.67 -18.12
C GLY A 436 -23.72 16.94 -17.31
N LEU A 437 -23.34 17.54 -16.17
CA LEU A 437 -22.46 16.96 -15.16
C LEU A 437 -23.31 16.20 -14.13
N ARG A 438 -22.91 14.97 -13.81
CA ARG A 438 -23.56 14.12 -12.81
C ARG A 438 -22.52 13.70 -11.79
N ILE A 439 -22.80 13.93 -10.51
CA ILE A 439 -21.99 13.39 -9.41
C ILE A 439 -22.45 11.95 -9.15
N GLN A 440 -21.49 11.05 -8.98
CA GLN A 440 -21.70 9.66 -8.61
C GLN A 440 -20.87 9.34 -7.38
N GLU A 441 -21.53 8.74 -6.40
CA GLU A 441 -20.88 8.12 -5.26
C GLU A 441 -20.36 6.74 -5.68
N LYS A 442 -19.08 6.52 -5.38
CA LYS A 442 -18.40 5.24 -5.51
C LYS A 442 -17.66 4.97 -4.20
N THR A 443 -17.07 3.80 -4.09
CA THR A 443 -16.29 3.43 -2.90
C THR A 443 -14.93 2.92 -3.36
N ILE A 444 -13.88 3.38 -2.68
CA ILE A 444 -12.53 2.85 -2.79
C ILE A 444 -12.39 1.79 -1.70
N ALA A 445 -12.12 0.55 -2.10
CA ALA A 445 -11.89 -0.57 -1.19
C ALA A 445 -11.08 -1.65 -1.92
N LEU A 446 -10.38 -2.49 -1.15
CA LEU A 446 -9.80 -3.73 -1.66
C LEU A 446 -10.79 -4.87 -1.42
N ASP A 447 -11.10 -5.63 -2.47
CA ASP A 447 -11.75 -6.93 -2.31
C ASP A 447 -10.73 -7.96 -1.80
N ASP A 448 -11.22 -9.13 -1.39
CA ASP A 448 -10.36 -10.15 -0.75
C ASP A 448 -9.24 -10.65 -1.68
N GLU A 449 -9.46 -10.67 -3.00
CA GLU A 449 -8.44 -11.01 -4.00
C GLU A 449 -7.37 -9.91 -4.10
N ALA A 450 -7.78 -8.64 -4.23
CA ALA A 450 -6.87 -7.51 -4.23
C ALA A 450 -6.08 -7.37 -2.93
N LYS A 451 -6.71 -7.63 -1.77
CA LYS A 451 -6.01 -7.68 -0.48
C LYS A 451 -4.88 -8.70 -0.50
N ALA A 452 -5.14 -9.90 -1.01
CA ALA A 452 -4.13 -10.94 -1.09
C ALA A 452 -2.99 -10.60 -2.06
N GLU A 453 -3.30 -9.99 -3.22
CA GLU A 453 -2.29 -9.53 -4.18
C GLU A 453 -1.41 -8.41 -3.61
N VAL A 454 -2.02 -7.43 -2.93
CA VAL A 454 -1.31 -6.35 -2.23
C VAL A 454 -0.42 -6.93 -1.13
N CYS A 455 -0.95 -7.79 -0.26
CA CYS A 455 -0.16 -8.45 0.80
C CYS A 455 0.98 -9.28 0.23
N LYS A 456 0.77 -9.98 -0.89
CA LYS A 456 1.82 -10.75 -1.55
C LYS A 456 2.94 -9.83 -2.06
N HIS A 457 2.59 -8.74 -2.74
CA HIS A 457 3.57 -7.80 -3.27
C HIS A 457 4.39 -7.14 -2.15
N ILE A 458 3.71 -6.71 -1.08
CA ILE A 458 4.37 -6.12 0.09
C ILE A 458 5.27 -7.15 0.79
N ALA A 459 4.79 -8.38 1.01
CA ALA A 459 5.57 -9.45 1.63
C ALA A 459 6.84 -9.78 0.83
N ASP A 460 6.73 -9.84 -0.50
CA ASP A 460 7.88 -10.07 -1.38
C ASP A 460 8.92 -8.95 -1.23
N HIS A 461 8.49 -7.68 -1.17
CA HIS A 461 9.40 -6.56 -0.93
C HIS A 461 10.04 -6.56 0.47
N LEU A 462 9.29 -6.96 1.51
CA LEU A 462 9.81 -7.11 2.87
C LEU A 462 10.87 -8.23 2.95
N GLU A 463 10.69 -9.31 2.18
CA GLU A 463 11.68 -10.39 2.03
C GLU A 463 12.95 -9.90 1.35
N GLU A 464 12.81 -9.24 0.20
CA GLU A 464 13.92 -8.69 -0.58
C GLU A 464 14.71 -7.65 0.24
N SER A 465 14.04 -6.79 1.00
CA SER A 465 14.67 -5.75 1.83
C SER A 465 15.25 -6.26 3.16
N ARG A 466 15.19 -7.58 3.40
CA ARG A 466 15.57 -8.28 4.64
C ARG A 466 14.95 -7.67 5.90
N ILE A 467 13.75 -7.12 5.82
CA ILE A 467 12.97 -6.70 6.99
C ILE A 467 12.44 -8.00 7.62
N LYS A 468 13.22 -8.55 8.56
CA LYS A 468 13.00 -9.89 9.13
C LYS A 468 11.76 -9.92 10.03
N ARG A 469 10.99 -11.02 9.95
CA ARG A 469 10.00 -11.43 10.95
C ARG A 469 10.75 -11.74 12.27
N VAL A 470 10.29 -11.21 13.39
CA VAL A 470 10.80 -11.59 14.72
C VAL A 470 10.08 -12.86 15.15
N ASP A 471 10.68 -14.03 14.91
CA ASP A 471 10.24 -15.26 15.59
C ASP A 471 10.72 -15.24 17.06
N SER A 472 9.88 -15.77 17.95
CA SER A 472 9.91 -15.52 19.40
C SER A 472 11.16 -15.98 20.17
N GLU A 473 11.31 -15.36 21.36
CA GLU A 473 12.26 -15.56 22.49
C GLU A 473 13.58 -14.76 22.51
N ILE A 474 14.16 -14.36 21.38
CA ILE A 474 15.31 -13.41 21.37
C ILE A 474 14.82 -11.99 20.99
N ALA A 475 13.71 -11.59 21.62
CA ALA A 475 12.81 -10.53 21.16
C ALA A 475 13.27 -9.09 21.47
N TYR A 476 14.43 -8.87 22.08
CA TYR A 476 14.93 -7.51 22.36
C TYR A 476 15.98 -7.06 21.34
N GLN A 477 16.95 -7.91 20.98
CA GLN A 477 18.05 -7.54 20.08
C GLN A 477 17.70 -7.66 18.59
N ALA A 478 16.86 -8.64 18.20
CA ALA A 478 16.34 -8.74 16.82
C ALA A 478 15.29 -7.65 16.50
N ARG A 479 14.72 -7.03 17.54
CA ARG A 479 13.66 -6.03 17.42
C ARG A 479 14.20 -4.63 17.22
N GLU A 480 15.35 -4.30 17.82
CA GLU A 480 16.14 -3.11 17.43
C GLU A 480 16.54 -3.16 15.94
N THR A 481 16.70 -4.34 15.33
CA THR A 481 17.04 -4.47 13.92
C THR A 481 15.85 -4.30 12.97
N VAL A 482 14.62 -4.65 13.40
CA VAL A 482 13.38 -4.31 12.67
C VAL A 482 13.01 -2.83 12.87
N LEU A 483 13.29 -2.26 14.05
CA LEU A 483 13.04 -0.85 14.38
C LEU A 483 14.08 0.11 13.79
N ARG A 484 15.24 -0.38 13.33
CA ARG A 484 16.21 0.38 12.53
C ARG A 484 15.89 0.33 11.04
N VAL A 485 14.65 0.67 10.69
CA VAL A 485 14.35 1.06 9.30
C VAL A 485 15.06 2.40 9.09
N GLY A 486 16.11 2.43 8.28
CA GLY A 486 16.69 3.72 7.88
C GLY A 486 15.64 4.54 7.11
N VAL A 487 15.75 5.88 7.16
CA VAL A 487 14.84 6.80 6.45
C VAL A 487 14.61 6.38 4.99
N ASP A 488 15.68 5.95 4.31
CA ASP A 488 15.64 5.49 2.92
C ASP A 488 14.76 4.25 2.72
N LYS A 489 14.85 3.27 3.64
CA LYS A 489 14.03 2.05 3.58
C LYS A 489 12.56 2.36 3.86
N ALA A 490 12.27 3.30 4.76
CA ALA A 490 10.92 3.73 5.06
C ALA A 490 10.27 4.42 3.83
N LYS A 491 11.03 5.31 3.18
CA LYS A 491 10.61 5.98 1.93
C LYS A 491 10.41 4.99 0.78
N ALA A 492 11.33 4.04 0.60
CA ALA A 492 11.18 2.98 -0.40
C ALA A 492 9.91 2.13 -0.15
N MET A 493 9.62 1.79 1.11
CA MET A 493 8.41 1.06 1.47
C MET A 493 7.13 1.82 1.09
N ALA A 494 7.08 3.15 1.31
CA ALA A 494 5.93 3.97 0.90
C ALA A 494 5.72 3.95 -0.63
N ILE A 495 6.81 3.98 -1.41
CA ILE A 495 6.75 3.85 -2.87
C ILE A 495 6.19 2.48 -3.27
N GLU A 496 6.66 1.41 -2.64
CA GLU A 496 6.21 0.05 -2.95
C GLU A 496 4.75 -0.19 -2.58
N ILE A 497 4.28 0.40 -1.46
CA ILE A 497 2.87 0.41 -1.11
C ILE A 497 2.05 1.11 -2.19
N ALA A 498 2.48 2.30 -2.64
CA ALA A 498 1.79 3.01 -3.71
C ALA A 498 1.72 2.19 -5.00
N LEU A 499 2.80 1.49 -5.35
CA LEU A 499 2.88 0.57 -6.48
C LEU A 499 1.97 -0.66 -6.32
N ALA A 500 1.85 -1.21 -5.11
CA ALA A 500 1.00 -2.35 -4.80
C ALA A 500 -0.49 -1.97 -4.85
N LEU A 501 -0.87 -0.79 -4.37
CA LEU A 501 -2.25 -0.34 -4.34
C LEU A 501 -2.77 0.13 -5.71
N GLU A 502 -1.89 0.70 -6.55
CA GLU A 502 -2.28 1.31 -7.83
C GLU A 502 -3.14 0.43 -8.76
N PRO A 503 -2.85 -0.86 -8.99
CA PRO A 503 -3.65 -1.71 -9.86
C PRO A 503 -5.09 -1.89 -9.38
N HIS A 504 -5.33 -1.79 -8.07
CA HIS A 504 -6.60 -2.13 -7.44
C HIS A 504 -7.47 -0.90 -7.14
N ILE A 505 -6.85 0.19 -6.66
CA ILE A 505 -7.59 1.40 -6.29
C ILE A 505 -7.33 2.59 -7.20
N HIS A 506 -6.35 2.50 -8.11
CA HIS A 506 -5.93 3.59 -8.99
C HIS A 506 -5.56 4.87 -8.22
N LEU A 507 -4.65 4.72 -7.26
CA LEU A 507 -4.15 5.77 -6.36
C LEU A 507 -3.71 7.04 -7.11
N SER A 508 -3.22 6.89 -8.32
CA SER A 508 -2.79 7.97 -9.22
C SER A 508 -3.92 8.85 -9.78
N ARG A 509 -5.19 8.45 -9.65
CA ARG A 509 -6.34 9.23 -10.14
C ARG A 509 -6.64 10.40 -9.20
N PRO A 510 -6.79 11.64 -9.72
CA PRO A 510 -7.12 12.80 -8.88
C PRO A 510 -8.42 12.65 -8.08
N ALA A 511 -9.41 11.93 -8.61
CA ALA A 511 -10.64 11.66 -7.87
C ALA A 511 -10.39 10.78 -6.63
N VAL A 512 -9.53 9.76 -6.76
CA VAL A 512 -9.15 8.85 -5.68
C VAL A 512 -8.33 9.60 -4.62
N GLN A 513 -7.35 10.41 -5.04
CA GLN A 513 -6.52 11.21 -4.12
C GLN A 513 -7.35 12.19 -3.30
N ARG A 514 -8.29 12.90 -3.93
CA ARG A 514 -9.19 13.82 -3.23
C ARG A 514 -10.10 13.11 -2.22
N ALA A 515 -10.62 11.93 -2.57
CA ALA A 515 -11.42 11.13 -1.66
C ALA A 515 -10.61 10.63 -0.46
N ILE A 516 -9.38 10.15 -0.69
CA ILE A 516 -8.49 9.71 0.39
C ILE A 516 -8.11 10.90 1.28
N ASN A 517 -7.59 11.99 0.72
CA ASN A 517 -7.21 13.21 1.47
C ASN A 517 -8.40 13.87 2.19
N GLY A 518 -9.60 13.76 1.61
CA GLY A 518 -10.84 14.27 2.19
C GLY A 518 -11.42 13.39 3.30
N SER A 519 -10.93 12.15 3.44
CA SER A 519 -11.36 11.20 4.46
C SER A 519 -10.44 11.20 5.67
N ASN A 520 -10.97 10.95 6.85
CA ASN A 520 -10.17 10.78 8.06
C ASN A 520 -9.61 9.35 8.12
N ALA A 521 -8.34 9.25 8.55
CA ALA A 521 -7.64 8.00 8.77
C ALA A 521 -8.02 7.34 10.08
N ALA A 522 -7.89 6.02 10.12
CA ALA A 522 -7.95 5.23 11.34
C ALA A 522 -6.76 5.52 12.26
N TYR A 523 -7.05 5.68 13.55
CA TYR A 523 -6.00 5.87 14.54
C TYR A 523 -5.48 4.55 15.09
N PHE A 524 -4.36 4.03 14.59
CA PHE A 524 -3.82 2.73 15.02
C PHE A 524 -2.96 2.75 16.30
N GLY A 525 -3.11 3.75 17.18
CA GLY A 525 -2.29 3.84 18.41
C GLY A 525 -2.62 2.82 19.50
N GLN A 526 -3.62 1.95 19.30
CA GLN A 526 -3.90 0.80 20.17
C GLN A 526 -3.12 -0.46 19.76
N LEU A 527 -2.48 -0.46 18.58
CA LEU A 527 -1.68 -1.59 18.14
C LEU A 527 -0.39 -1.63 18.96
N GLU A 528 -0.19 -2.73 19.65
CA GLU A 528 1.01 -2.96 20.44
C GLU A 528 1.95 -3.89 19.68
N PRO A 529 3.27 -3.66 19.75
CA PRO A 529 4.24 -4.50 19.05
C PRO A 529 4.15 -6.00 19.40
N ASN A 530 3.72 -6.36 20.61
CA ASN A 530 3.70 -7.75 21.11
C ASN A 530 2.42 -8.52 20.73
N GLN A 531 1.49 -7.91 20.01
CA GLN A 531 0.25 -8.56 19.58
C GLN A 531 0.50 -9.54 18.43
N SER A 532 -0.25 -10.64 18.41
CA SER A 532 -0.24 -11.58 17.29
C SER A 532 -0.82 -10.93 16.03
N ALA A 533 -0.42 -11.41 14.84
CA ALA A 533 -0.97 -10.94 13.57
C ALA A 533 -2.52 -11.04 13.54
N ALA A 534 -3.09 -12.08 14.14
CA ALA A 534 -4.53 -12.23 14.29
C ALA A 534 -5.15 -11.12 15.16
N ALA A 535 -4.55 -10.80 16.30
CA ALA A 535 -5.03 -9.70 17.13
C ALA A 535 -4.94 -8.34 16.39
N LYS A 536 -3.82 -8.09 15.70
CA LYS A 536 -3.63 -6.89 14.86
C LYS A 536 -4.68 -6.81 13.73
N ALA A 537 -4.98 -7.92 13.06
CA ALA A 537 -6.02 -8.00 12.02
C ALA A 537 -7.40 -7.60 12.58
N ALA A 538 -7.79 -8.20 13.70
CA ALA A 538 -9.10 -7.96 14.30
C ALA A 538 -9.25 -6.52 14.82
N LEU A 539 -8.22 -5.99 15.49
CA LEU A 539 -8.19 -4.59 15.92
C LEU A 539 -8.24 -3.65 14.72
N GLY A 540 -7.43 -3.87 13.69
CA GLY A 540 -7.45 -3.06 12.47
C GLY A 540 -8.84 -3.03 11.83
N SER A 541 -9.49 -4.18 11.70
CA SER A 541 -10.85 -4.34 11.16
C SER A 541 -11.90 -3.60 11.99
N ALA A 542 -11.80 -3.67 13.33
CA ALA A 542 -12.70 -2.96 14.24
C ALA A 542 -12.54 -1.43 14.11
N MET A 543 -11.30 -0.94 14.22
CA MET A 543 -11.00 0.49 14.16
C MET A 543 -11.44 1.13 12.85
N VAL A 544 -11.25 0.42 11.74
CA VAL A 544 -11.63 0.88 10.41
C VAL A 544 -13.15 0.94 10.20
N ARG A 545 -13.91 0.05 10.87
CA ARG A 545 -15.39 0.04 10.79
C ARG A 545 -16.04 1.09 11.67
N GLU A 546 -15.35 1.55 12.70
CA GLU A 546 -15.86 2.55 13.63
C GLU A 546 -15.83 3.96 13.06
N ILE A 547 -15.04 4.24 12.01
CA ILE A 547 -14.87 5.59 11.49
C ILE A 547 -16.06 6.00 10.64
N ASP A 548 -16.60 7.18 10.95
CA ASP A 548 -17.69 7.80 10.21
C ASP A 548 -17.22 8.28 8.83
N ASP A 549 -18.07 8.06 7.83
CA ASP A 549 -17.84 8.52 6.47
C ASP A 549 -18.35 9.96 6.31
N ASP A 550 -17.44 10.93 6.38
CA ASP A 550 -17.73 12.35 6.13
C ASP A 550 -17.41 12.74 4.67
N LEU A 551 -18.46 13.09 3.92
CA LEU A 551 -18.36 13.53 2.53
C LEU A 551 -18.14 15.04 2.38
N SER A 552 -18.20 15.83 3.45
CA SER A 552 -18.15 17.30 3.41
C SER A 552 -16.87 17.81 2.74
N ARG A 553 -15.70 17.38 3.23
CA ARG A 553 -14.38 17.74 2.68
C ARG A 553 -14.19 17.21 1.27
N THR A 554 -14.67 16.00 0.99
CA THR A 554 -14.61 15.40 -0.35
C THR A 554 -15.46 16.20 -1.35
N ALA A 555 -16.62 16.70 -0.95
CA ALA A 555 -17.49 17.55 -1.75
C ALA A 555 -16.89 18.95 -1.98
N GLU A 556 -16.24 19.54 -0.97
CA GLU A 556 -15.48 20.79 -1.11
C GLU A 556 -14.33 20.64 -2.11
N SER A 557 -13.53 19.57 -1.97
CA SER A 557 -12.46 19.25 -2.91
C SER A 557 -12.98 18.94 -4.32
N LEU A 558 -14.19 18.39 -4.42
CA LEU A 558 -14.90 18.26 -5.69
C LEU A 558 -15.21 19.60 -6.33
N ALA A 559 -15.81 20.52 -5.57
CA ALA A 559 -16.12 21.86 -6.03
C ALA A 559 -14.87 22.62 -6.49
N ILE A 560 -13.78 22.55 -5.71
CA ILE A 560 -12.48 23.17 -6.05
C ILE A 560 -12.00 22.68 -7.42
N ALA A 561 -12.00 21.35 -7.64
CA ALA A 561 -11.53 20.81 -8.90
C ALA A 561 -12.42 21.22 -10.08
N LEU A 562 -13.74 21.20 -9.90
CA LEU A 562 -14.68 21.61 -10.94
C LEU A 562 -14.46 23.06 -11.37
N VAL A 563 -14.29 23.97 -10.40
CA VAL A 563 -14.04 25.40 -10.69
C VAL A 563 -12.66 25.61 -11.28
N ARG A 564 -11.59 25.15 -10.60
CA ARG A 564 -10.21 25.49 -10.97
C ARG A 564 -9.72 24.72 -12.19
N HIS A 565 -9.98 23.42 -12.28
CA HIS A 565 -9.43 22.58 -13.35
C HIS A 565 -10.38 22.45 -14.54
N TYR A 566 -11.68 22.31 -14.27
CA TYR A 566 -12.68 22.10 -15.32
C TYR A 566 -13.40 23.40 -15.75
N ARG A 567 -13.08 24.54 -15.12
CA ARG A 567 -13.67 25.87 -15.40
C ARG A 567 -15.20 25.85 -15.35
N VAL A 568 -15.75 25.11 -14.38
CA VAL A 568 -17.19 25.00 -14.15
C VAL A 568 -17.64 26.13 -13.23
N GLU A 569 -18.63 26.90 -13.67
CA GLU A 569 -19.28 27.91 -12.82
C GLU A 569 -20.17 27.20 -11.76
N LEU A 570 -19.95 27.51 -10.48
CA LEU A 570 -20.78 27.04 -9.37
C LEU A 570 -22.02 27.94 -9.24
N GLU A 571 -23.12 27.56 -9.88
CA GLU A 571 -24.41 28.23 -9.71
C GLU A 571 -24.94 28.08 -8.27
N PRO A 572 -25.77 29.02 -7.76
CA PRO A 572 -26.32 28.94 -6.40
C PRO A 572 -27.03 27.62 -6.08
N ARG A 573 -27.75 27.05 -7.06
CA ARG A 573 -28.41 25.73 -6.91
C ARG A 573 -27.41 24.58 -6.73
N ALA A 574 -26.23 24.67 -7.32
CA ALA A 574 -25.18 23.68 -7.14
C ALA A 574 -24.55 23.79 -5.74
N ILE A 575 -24.43 25.01 -5.21
CA ILE A 575 -23.96 25.25 -3.83
C ILE A 575 -24.95 24.66 -2.83
N GLU A 576 -26.25 24.96 -2.98
CA GLU A 576 -27.32 24.38 -2.16
C GLU A 576 -27.30 22.85 -2.22
N PHE A 577 -27.19 22.27 -3.43
CA PHE A 577 -27.12 20.82 -3.59
C PHE A 577 -25.93 20.19 -2.86
N LEU A 578 -24.72 20.76 -2.97
CA LEU A 578 -23.54 20.23 -2.30
C LEU A 578 -23.60 20.35 -0.78
N ARG A 579 -24.18 21.44 -0.27
CA ARG A 579 -24.41 21.65 1.17
C ARG A 579 -25.44 20.66 1.71
N ASP A 580 -26.60 20.57 1.07
CA ASP A 580 -27.73 19.82 1.61
C ASP A 580 -27.55 18.31 1.42
N THR A 581 -26.84 17.87 0.37
CA THR A 581 -26.61 16.43 0.09
C THR A 581 -25.35 15.89 0.74
N PHE A 582 -24.27 16.67 0.79
CA PHE A 582 -22.94 16.19 1.20
C PHE A 582 -22.35 16.94 2.40
N GLY A 583 -23.04 17.94 2.96
CA GLY A 583 -22.57 18.68 4.13
C GLY A 583 -21.41 19.65 3.86
N ALA A 584 -21.15 20.01 2.58
CA ALA A 584 -20.07 20.93 2.24
C ALA A 584 -20.28 22.32 2.86
N ARG A 585 -19.21 22.95 3.36
CA ARG A 585 -19.30 24.27 4.01
C ARG A 585 -19.62 25.37 2.99
N GLU A 586 -20.73 26.05 3.24
CA GLU A 586 -21.24 27.12 2.39
C GLU A 586 -20.24 28.27 2.20
N ALA A 587 -19.52 28.64 3.26
CA ALA A 587 -18.47 29.67 3.19
C ALA A 587 -17.38 29.33 2.17
N THR A 588 -16.92 28.08 2.13
CA THR A 588 -15.92 27.60 1.16
C THR A 588 -16.47 27.64 -0.27
N LEU A 589 -17.71 27.18 -0.47
CA LEU A 589 -18.35 27.16 -1.79
C LEU A 589 -18.61 28.56 -2.34
N ASN A 590 -19.02 29.52 -1.50
CA ASN A 590 -19.21 30.92 -1.87
C ASN A 590 -17.89 31.63 -2.19
N MET A 591 -16.79 31.25 -1.55
CA MET A 591 -15.46 31.75 -1.93
C MET A 591 -15.09 31.26 -3.34
N LEU A 592 -15.41 30.00 -3.67
CA LEU A 592 -15.11 29.40 -4.98
C LEU A 592 -15.98 29.95 -6.11
N SER A 593 -17.24 30.30 -5.86
CA SER A 593 -18.11 30.88 -6.89
C SER A 593 -17.65 32.27 -7.35
N ASN A 594 -16.95 33.01 -6.49
CA ASN A 594 -16.36 34.31 -6.79
C ASN A 594 -14.96 34.23 -7.41
N TYR A 595 -14.45 33.02 -7.64
CA TYR A 595 -13.12 32.82 -8.22
C TYR A 595 -13.08 33.25 -9.70
N GLN A 596 -12.31 34.29 -10.00
CA GLN A 596 -11.97 34.67 -11.37
C GLN A 596 -10.64 34.00 -11.77
N PRO A 597 -10.56 33.29 -12.91
CA PRO A 597 -9.32 32.69 -13.38
C PRO A 597 -8.38 33.79 -13.90
N ALA A 598 -7.69 34.47 -13.00
CA ALA A 598 -6.54 35.31 -13.34
C ALA A 598 -5.29 34.42 -13.38
N ASP A 599 -4.68 34.32 -14.55
CA ASP A 599 -3.36 33.71 -14.80
C ASP A 599 -3.17 32.22 -14.48
N HIS A 600 -3.76 31.35 -15.30
CA HIS A 600 -3.21 30.01 -15.48
C HIS A 600 -2.09 30.02 -16.53
N HIS A 601 -0.85 30.07 -16.06
CA HIS A 601 0.32 29.79 -16.90
C HIS A 601 0.32 28.30 -17.29
N PRO A 602 0.44 27.94 -18.58
CA PRO A 602 0.59 26.56 -18.98
C PRO A 602 1.92 26.02 -18.43
N ILE A 603 1.84 25.07 -17.49
CA ILE A 603 3.02 24.32 -17.04
C ILE A 603 3.48 23.47 -18.22
N SER A 604 4.68 23.72 -18.74
CA SER A 604 5.29 22.90 -19.78
C SER A 604 5.70 21.56 -19.18
N TYR A 605 5.03 20.48 -19.58
CA TYR A 605 5.26 19.12 -19.07
C TYR A 605 6.37 18.36 -19.84
N LEU A 606 7.21 19.06 -20.61
CA LEU A 606 8.09 18.49 -21.63
C LEU A 606 9.57 18.35 -21.21
N SER A 607 9.96 18.69 -19.98
CA SER A 607 11.39 18.87 -19.66
C SER A 607 12.17 17.59 -19.33
N ASN A 608 11.53 16.52 -18.84
CA ASN A 608 12.25 15.34 -18.37
C ASN A 608 12.09 14.15 -19.31
N ARG A 609 13.20 13.73 -19.95
CA ARG A 609 13.27 12.48 -20.72
C ARG A 609 13.63 11.33 -19.77
N PRO A 610 12.98 10.15 -19.89
CA PRO A 610 13.36 8.98 -19.12
C PRO A 610 14.77 8.49 -19.49
N ALA A 611 15.45 7.85 -18.55
CA ALA A 611 16.75 7.22 -18.79
C ALA A 611 16.63 6.14 -19.88
N MET A 612 17.58 6.11 -20.82
CA MET A 612 17.65 5.08 -21.86
C MET A 612 18.45 3.89 -21.35
N ILE A 613 17.77 2.77 -21.14
CA ILE A 613 18.41 1.50 -20.76
C ILE A 613 18.82 0.75 -22.01
N GLN A 614 20.10 0.40 -22.10
CA GLN A 614 20.63 -0.41 -23.19
C GLN A 614 20.24 -1.88 -22.99
N THR A 615 20.18 -2.65 -24.08
CA THR A 615 19.97 -4.10 -23.99
C THR A 615 21.12 -4.76 -23.25
N ALA A 616 20.83 -5.80 -22.45
CA ALA A 616 21.84 -6.56 -21.71
C ALA A 616 23.07 -6.91 -22.56
N ASN A 617 24.26 -6.69 -22.00
CA ASN A 617 25.51 -6.96 -22.70
C ASN A 617 25.63 -8.46 -23.03
N ARG A 618 25.98 -8.77 -24.28
CA ARG A 618 26.17 -10.16 -24.74
C ARG A 618 27.29 -10.86 -23.98
N ASP A 619 28.26 -10.09 -23.48
CA ASP A 619 29.41 -10.64 -22.77
C ASP A 619 29.03 -11.24 -21.40
N TRP A 620 27.98 -10.75 -20.75
CA TRP A 620 27.48 -11.35 -19.50
C TRP A 620 26.98 -12.78 -19.70
N TYR A 621 26.27 -13.03 -20.80
CA TYR A 621 25.81 -14.37 -21.15
C TYR A 621 26.96 -15.28 -21.57
N ARG A 622 27.98 -14.73 -22.26
CA ARG A 622 29.19 -15.48 -22.62
C ARG A 622 29.96 -15.95 -21.39
N ALA A 623 30.11 -15.09 -20.39
CA ALA A 623 30.74 -15.43 -19.11
C ALA A 623 30.02 -16.61 -18.42
N LEU A 624 28.68 -16.63 -18.41
CA LEU A 624 27.92 -17.76 -17.84
C LEU A 624 28.04 -19.04 -18.66
N VAL A 625 28.07 -18.95 -20.00
CA VAL A 625 28.29 -20.13 -20.85
C VAL A 625 29.68 -20.71 -20.63
N GLN A 626 30.70 -19.87 -20.46
CA GLN A 626 32.06 -20.31 -20.13
C GLN A 626 32.11 -20.96 -18.74
N ALA A 627 31.53 -20.33 -17.72
CA ALA A 627 31.43 -20.89 -16.38
C ALA A 627 30.74 -22.25 -16.36
N ARG A 628 29.67 -22.42 -17.15
CA ARG A 628 28.97 -23.70 -17.23
C ARG A 628 29.84 -24.80 -17.86
N ARG A 629 30.56 -24.49 -18.95
CA ARG A 629 31.48 -25.46 -19.59
C ARG A 629 32.56 -25.94 -18.63
N SER A 630 33.23 -25.02 -17.94
CA SER A 630 34.26 -25.39 -16.95
C SER A 630 33.72 -26.09 -15.71
N LEU A 631 32.40 -26.02 -15.45
CA LEU A 631 31.74 -26.75 -14.38
C LEU A 631 31.17 -28.11 -14.80
N ASP A 632 30.91 -28.32 -16.11
CA ASP A 632 30.30 -29.51 -16.71
C ASP A 632 31.34 -30.47 -17.37
N ASP A 633 32.61 -30.07 -17.54
CA ASP A 633 33.71 -30.90 -18.11
C ASP A 633 34.23 -32.01 -17.16
N ASP A 634 33.40 -32.49 -16.22
CA ASP A 634 33.54 -33.72 -15.41
C ASP A 634 32.16 -34.41 -15.32
#